data_AF-A0A9P3MC65-F1
#
_entry.id   AF-A0A9P3MC65-F1
#
_cell.length_a   1.000
_cell.length_b   1.000
_cell.length_c   1.000
_cell.angle_alpha   90.00
_cell.angle_beta   90.00
_cell.angle_gamma   90.00
#
_symmetry.space_group_name_H-M   'P 1'
#
loop_
_entity.id
_entity.type
_entity.pdbx_description
1 polymer ?
#
loop_
_entity_poly.entity_id
_entity_poly.type
_entity_poly.pdbx_seq_one_letter_code
_entity_poly.pdbx_strand_id
1 'polypeptide(L)'
;MSPLRRVVGIAGLLAVIIVAYVLGRPVYWSLEGRWRDFRESQADEATNADQQASTPGTSESSSSSSSNNIVFASNKLRPASFSTPETEGGRNEAASAASAASGLSESSTAASEAEVGEGISGKVEQTHMGTGEEGGGAQTQEDGERNNFLAAQNLGGSSKALSKNNTDVPGDGSSSLSSIGRNGMVNDASAALAAASDDAIKAVSAASVTASAAGGETSEAGSEEASAGAGGGETFARGVRPIIHEGRPLIPELKRPIWEKPPPGGKVPGKEEFALRREMVEFRAEGNVVVVTFANHAFMDFVINWVKHLTDLGVNNILIGAMDTMILTALYNEGVPVFDLESGMSPEDSGWGTPVFHAMGREKVTLVNVFLAMGVELLICDTDTVWLRNPLPFIARYPSADVLTSSDHLVRSVDDESLEKWQQAQSAYNIGILHFRSTDPAKRLARAWAELLASDAKIWDQNGFNDLMRKHMGPDVDPEAKDHVFWAFDGSLKLGILPVSIFCSGHTYFVQHLHKVVGLEPYALHATFQFAGTPGKRHRFREAMAFYDPPEYYDPPGGIISFVNEIPEDLLRGGNHTLLTHFRLVNHQLKGIRAALAIATILNRTLVMPSTWARFDRIWYPHKGILDNTATPQPFLCPLDHILNVDRMLPGKLPEEEFGPAVPFREYSFLDNPRVPKDLRASKLSVRLCNSTSPDCPAETDTQNLPADTHTGTLVLRRGMREKQIRETFEGYSLVKWIEFSSMEGVFGGWDDKELEKKFRWRLRHYTGIWCCVHAHPGHIYYNFFWDEVPNWKPRPPENASEDHPAWE
;
A
#
# COMPACT_ATOMS: atom_id res chain seq x y z
N MET A 1 -50.04 -17.15 -10.75
CA MET A 1 -49.85 -18.09 -11.89
C MET A 1 -50.30 -19.49 -11.49
N SER A 2 -50.78 -20.31 -12.43
CA SER A 2 -51.34 -21.65 -12.14
C SER A 2 -50.28 -22.78 -12.07
N PRO A 3 -50.57 -23.93 -11.41
CA PRO A 3 -49.61 -25.01 -11.21
C PRO A 3 -49.03 -25.60 -12.51
N LEU A 4 -49.82 -25.62 -13.58
CA LEU A 4 -49.43 -26.24 -14.87
C LEU A 4 -48.15 -25.63 -15.46
N ARG A 5 -47.92 -24.32 -15.29
CA ARG A 5 -46.68 -23.66 -15.76
C ARG A 5 -45.43 -24.09 -14.97
N ARG A 6 -45.55 -24.52 -13.71
CA ARG A 6 -44.41 -25.01 -12.92
C ARG A 6 -43.94 -26.39 -13.39
N VAL A 7 -44.88 -27.30 -13.70
CA VAL A 7 -44.56 -28.66 -14.16
C VAL A 7 -43.82 -28.62 -15.51
N VAL A 8 -44.28 -27.81 -16.46
CA VAL A 8 -43.63 -27.65 -17.77
C VAL A 8 -42.20 -27.07 -17.63
N GLY A 9 -42.00 -26.08 -16.74
CA GLY A 9 -40.67 -25.52 -16.49
C GLY A 9 -39.67 -26.52 -15.90
N ILE A 10 -40.11 -27.36 -14.94
CA ILE A 10 -39.27 -28.38 -14.31
C ILE A 10 -38.91 -29.49 -15.31
N ALA A 11 -39.86 -29.93 -16.14
CA ALA A 11 -39.59 -30.92 -17.19
C ALA A 11 -38.59 -30.44 -18.24
N GLY A 12 -38.68 -29.16 -18.65
CA GLY A 12 -37.73 -28.55 -19.57
C GLY A 12 -36.31 -28.44 -18.98
N LEU A 13 -36.19 -28.11 -17.68
CA LEU A 13 -34.90 -28.01 -17.00
C LEU A 13 -34.20 -29.38 -16.91
N LEU A 14 -34.93 -30.44 -16.57
CA LEU A 14 -34.40 -31.81 -16.51
C LEU A 14 -33.91 -32.30 -17.88
N ALA A 15 -34.64 -32.00 -18.96
CA ALA A 15 -34.23 -32.37 -20.31
C ALA A 15 -32.89 -31.73 -20.71
N VAL A 16 -32.67 -30.45 -20.38
CA VAL A 16 -31.41 -29.74 -20.67
C VAL A 16 -30.24 -30.32 -19.86
N ILE A 17 -30.45 -30.63 -18.58
CA ILE A 17 -29.42 -31.24 -17.71
C ILE A 17 -28.99 -32.62 -18.24
N ILE A 18 -29.95 -33.45 -18.67
CA ILE A 18 -29.66 -34.79 -19.22
C ILE A 18 -28.85 -34.68 -20.52
N VAL A 19 -29.20 -33.75 -21.42
CA VAL A 19 -28.46 -33.52 -22.67
C VAL A 19 -27.04 -32.99 -22.40
N ALA A 20 -26.86 -32.10 -21.42
CA ALA A 20 -25.53 -31.60 -21.04
C ALA A 20 -24.63 -32.72 -20.47
N TYR A 21 -25.19 -33.58 -19.62
CA TYR A 21 -24.48 -34.72 -19.02
C TYR A 21 -24.03 -35.75 -20.07
N VAL A 22 -24.90 -36.06 -21.05
CA VAL A 22 -24.58 -37.00 -22.15
C VAL A 22 -23.54 -36.44 -23.13
N LEU A 23 -23.40 -35.11 -23.22
CA LEU A 23 -22.47 -34.44 -24.14
C LEU A 23 -21.17 -33.94 -23.48
N GLY A 24 -20.94 -34.26 -22.21
CA GLY A 24 -19.64 -34.09 -21.54
C GLY A 24 -19.13 -32.64 -21.44
N ARG A 25 -20.02 -31.63 -21.40
CA ARG A 25 -19.63 -30.21 -21.25
C ARG A 25 -20.15 -29.62 -19.92
N PRO A 26 -19.31 -28.89 -19.16
CA PRO A 26 -19.78 -28.17 -17.98
C PRO A 26 -20.68 -27.00 -18.37
N VAL A 27 -21.78 -26.79 -17.63
CA VAL A 27 -22.73 -25.71 -17.87
C VAL A 27 -22.74 -24.77 -16.67
N TYR A 28 -22.05 -23.64 -16.79
CA TYR A 28 -22.21 -22.50 -15.88
C TYR A 28 -23.33 -21.59 -16.39
N TRP A 29 -24.29 -21.26 -15.52
CA TRP A 29 -25.28 -20.21 -15.74
C TRP A 29 -25.55 -19.46 -14.44
N SER A 30 -25.46 -18.12 -14.47
CA SER A 30 -25.90 -17.28 -13.36
C SER A 30 -27.43 -17.22 -13.30
N LEU A 31 -27.98 -17.30 -12.09
CA LEU A 31 -29.42 -17.16 -11.80
C LEU A 31 -29.86 -15.71 -11.58
N GLU A 32 -28.93 -14.77 -11.48
CA GLU A 32 -29.21 -13.38 -11.05
C GLU A 32 -29.90 -12.54 -12.13
N GLY A 33 -29.48 -12.66 -13.40
CA GLY A 33 -29.97 -11.81 -14.49
C GLY A 33 -31.50 -11.88 -14.66
N ARG A 34 -32.05 -13.10 -14.78
CA ARG A 34 -33.49 -13.29 -15.07
C ARG A 34 -34.42 -12.95 -13.90
N TRP A 35 -33.89 -12.78 -12.68
CA TRP A 35 -34.65 -12.29 -11.54
C TRP A 35 -34.80 -10.76 -11.53
N ARG A 36 -33.91 -10.03 -12.23
CA ARG A 36 -34.04 -8.58 -12.41
C ARG A 36 -35.13 -8.26 -13.43
N ASP A 37 -35.08 -8.91 -14.60
CA ASP A 37 -36.07 -8.78 -15.68
C ASP A 37 -37.51 -9.07 -15.19
N PHE A 38 -37.67 -10.03 -14.26
CA PHE A 38 -38.96 -10.38 -13.64
C PHE A 38 -39.46 -9.38 -12.59
N ARG A 39 -38.59 -8.52 -12.05
CA ARG A 39 -38.99 -7.40 -11.17
C ARG A 39 -39.30 -6.14 -11.98
N GLU A 40 -38.52 -5.85 -13.02
CA GLU A 40 -38.73 -4.70 -13.90
C GLU A 40 -40.07 -4.84 -14.66
N SER A 41 -40.37 -6.03 -15.21
CA SER A 41 -41.68 -6.35 -15.80
C SER A 41 -42.86 -6.45 -14.81
N GLN A 42 -42.65 -6.23 -13.52
CA GLN A 42 -43.70 -6.03 -12.52
C GLN A 42 -43.80 -4.58 -12.01
N ALA A 43 -42.85 -3.71 -12.38
CA ALA A 43 -42.92 -2.28 -12.08
C ALA A 43 -43.74 -1.53 -13.15
N ASP A 44 -43.58 -1.86 -14.43
CA ASP A 44 -44.23 -1.17 -15.55
C ASP A 44 -45.76 -1.41 -15.64
N GLU A 45 -46.26 -2.49 -15.02
CA GLU A 45 -47.71 -2.71 -14.85
C GLU A 45 -48.30 -1.84 -13.72
N ALA A 46 -47.48 -1.35 -12.77
CA ALA A 46 -47.94 -0.54 -11.65
C ALA A 46 -48.03 0.96 -11.98
N THR A 47 -47.17 1.46 -12.87
CA THR A 47 -47.10 2.89 -13.25
C THR A 47 -48.19 3.34 -14.24
N ASN A 48 -48.92 2.40 -14.85
CA ASN A 48 -50.00 2.70 -15.81
C ASN A 48 -51.41 2.78 -15.19
N ALA A 49 -51.54 2.66 -13.86
CA ALA A 49 -52.84 2.60 -13.19
C ALA A 49 -53.43 3.97 -12.78
N ASP A 50 -52.60 5.00 -12.51
CA ASP A 50 -53.05 6.27 -11.94
C ASP A 50 -53.26 7.43 -12.94
N GLN A 51 -52.97 7.23 -14.25
CA GLN A 51 -53.20 8.26 -15.27
C GLN A 51 -54.62 8.26 -15.83
N GLN A 52 -55.64 8.48 -14.98
CA GLN A 52 -57.01 8.70 -15.46
C GLN A 52 -57.88 9.67 -14.63
N ALA A 53 -57.34 10.85 -14.28
CA ALA A 53 -58.14 11.94 -13.71
C ALA A 53 -57.70 13.36 -14.15
N SER A 54 -58.64 14.08 -14.79
CA SER A 54 -58.72 15.55 -14.98
C SER A 54 -57.62 16.33 -15.73
N THR A 55 -58.09 17.15 -16.67
CA THR A 55 -57.36 18.12 -17.53
C THR A 55 -57.26 19.54 -16.90
N PRO A 56 -56.54 20.52 -17.49
CA PRO A 56 -55.77 21.51 -16.71
C PRO A 56 -56.44 22.87 -16.46
N GLY A 57 -55.79 23.68 -15.61
CA GLY A 57 -56.03 25.12 -15.45
C GLY A 57 -54.72 25.92 -15.44
N THR A 58 -54.74 27.14 -15.97
CA THR A 58 -53.60 28.07 -16.08
C THR A 58 -53.58 29.11 -14.96
N SER A 59 -52.40 29.69 -14.65
CA SER A 59 -52.16 31.15 -14.49
C SER A 59 -50.83 31.46 -13.79
N GLU A 60 -50.50 32.75 -13.71
CA GLU A 60 -49.18 33.33 -13.46
C GLU A 60 -48.96 33.76 -11.99
N SER A 61 -47.74 34.25 -11.70
CA SER A 61 -47.44 35.23 -10.63
C SER A 61 -47.44 34.69 -9.17
N SER A 62 -46.99 35.44 -8.15
CA SER A 62 -45.79 36.29 -8.02
C SER A 62 -45.59 36.68 -6.54
N SER A 63 -44.34 36.99 -6.13
CA SER A 63 -44.00 37.51 -4.79
C SER A 63 -44.28 36.53 -3.61
N SER A 64 -43.87 36.78 -2.36
CA SER A 64 -43.03 37.85 -1.80
C SER A 64 -42.19 37.35 -0.61
N SER A 65 -41.20 38.16 -0.24
CA SER A 65 -40.30 38.05 0.91
C SER A 65 -40.93 37.67 2.26
N SER A 66 -40.13 37.00 3.09
CA SER A 66 -39.83 37.53 4.42
C SER A 66 -38.33 37.37 4.73
N SER A 67 -37.72 38.39 5.31
CA SER A 67 -36.30 38.41 5.65
C SER A 67 -36.14 38.71 7.13
N ASN A 68 -35.08 38.18 7.75
CA ASN A 68 -34.49 38.78 8.95
C ASN A 68 -32.96 38.71 8.84
N ASN A 69 -32.33 39.88 8.93
CA ASN A 69 -30.89 40.09 8.94
C ASN A 69 -30.42 40.37 10.39
N ILE A 70 -29.12 40.69 10.55
CA ILE A 70 -28.41 41.24 11.73
C ILE A 70 -27.62 40.17 12.52
N VAL A 71 -26.31 40.28 12.74
CA VAL A 71 -25.27 41.18 12.16
C VAL A 71 -23.89 40.50 12.26
N PHE A 72 -22.91 40.90 11.44
CA PHE A 72 -21.52 40.46 11.56
C PHE A 72 -20.81 41.04 12.80
N ALA A 73 -20.03 40.22 13.51
CA ALA A 73 -19.00 40.67 14.43
C ALA A 73 -17.67 40.00 14.07
N SER A 74 -16.75 40.73 13.44
CA SER A 74 -15.40 40.28 13.17
C SER A 74 -14.48 40.58 14.35
N ASN A 75 -13.61 39.65 14.71
CA ASN A 75 -12.56 39.90 15.71
C ASN A 75 -11.23 39.31 15.25
N LYS A 76 -10.24 40.18 15.06
CA LYS A 76 -8.84 39.81 14.88
C LYS A 76 -8.21 39.70 16.27
N LEU A 77 -7.47 38.63 16.54
CA LEU A 77 -6.54 38.59 17.66
C LEU A 77 -5.11 38.41 17.13
N ARG A 78 -4.18 39.15 17.73
CA ARG A 78 -2.73 39.05 17.46
C ARG A 78 -2.10 38.00 18.38
N PRO A 79 -0.96 37.41 18.01
CA PRO A 79 -0.19 36.59 18.95
C PRO A 79 0.29 37.45 20.13
N ALA A 80 0.25 36.88 21.34
CA ALA A 80 0.76 37.50 22.55
C ALA A 80 2.20 37.07 22.80
N SER A 81 3.11 38.04 22.94
CA SER A 81 4.46 37.82 23.47
C SER A 81 4.39 37.59 24.98
N PHE A 82 5.05 36.56 25.50
CA PHE A 82 5.26 36.40 26.94
C PHE A 82 6.72 36.68 27.33
N SER A 83 6.88 37.48 28.38
CA SER A 83 8.15 37.88 28.96
C SER A 83 8.64 36.89 30.01
N THR A 84 9.97 36.78 30.14
CA THR A 84 10.63 36.09 31.26
C THR A 84 10.48 36.84 32.59
N PRO A 85 10.60 36.13 33.72
CA PRO A 85 11.12 36.66 34.96
C PRO A 85 12.52 36.09 35.28
N GLU A 86 13.37 36.93 35.86
CA GLU A 86 14.57 36.54 36.62
C GLU A 86 14.15 36.16 38.07
N THR A 87 14.95 35.61 39.00
CA THR A 87 16.42 35.40 39.09
C THR A 87 16.70 34.22 40.06
N GLU A 88 17.99 33.93 40.33
CA GLU A 88 18.53 32.98 41.33
C GLU A 88 18.36 31.46 41.06
N GLY A 89 19.38 30.60 41.13
CA GLY A 89 20.83 30.87 41.25
C GLY A 89 21.64 29.59 41.51
N GLY A 90 22.68 29.30 40.73
CA GLY A 90 23.49 28.08 40.93
C GLY A 90 24.59 27.83 39.89
N ARG A 91 25.85 28.03 40.31
CA ARG A 91 27.12 27.63 39.67
C ARG A 91 27.10 26.18 39.14
N ASN A 92 27.81 25.78 38.08
CA ASN A 92 29.22 26.06 37.74
C ASN A 92 29.55 25.76 36.24
N GLU A 93 30.71 26.25 35.75
CA GLU A 93 31.65 25.67 34.72
C GLU A 93 31.13 24.83 33.52
N ALA A 94 31.64 24.87 32.27
CA ALA A 94 32.65 25.67 31.52
C ALA A 94 32.69 25.11 30.05
N ALA A 95 33.20 25.72 28.97
CA ALA A 95 33.51 27.10 28.56
C ALA A 95 33.91 27.12 27.04
N SER A 96 33.99 28.30 26.39
CA SER A 96 34.60 28.59 25.04
C SER A 96 33.97 27.97 23.75
N ALA A 97 33.94 28.62 22.57
CA ALA A 97 34.12 30.03 22.18
C ALA A 97 33.60 30.33 20.74
N ALA A 98 33.09 31.57 20.53
CA ALA A 98 33.44 32.58 19.49
C ALA A 98 33.50 32.26 17.95
N SER A 99 33.29 33.21 17.01
CA SER A 99 32.59 34.52 16.98
C SER A 99 32.63 35.23 15.59
N ALA A 100 31.53 35.86 15.15
CA ALA A 100 31.45 37.03 14.22
C ALA A 100 32.11 36.91 12.81
N ALA A 101 32.06 37.85 11.83
CA ALA A 101 31.41 39.18 11.61
C ALA A 101 31.28 39.39 10.05
N SER A 102 30.25 39.97 9.40
CA SER A 102 29.72 41.36 9.31
C SER A 102 30.12 42.18 8.04
N GLY A 103 29.14 42.74 7.31
CA GLY A 103 29.30 43.84 6.29
C GLY A 103 29.28 43.41 4.80
N LEU A 104 29.01 44.29 3.80
CA LEU A 104 28.56 45.71 3.81
C LEU A 104 28.05 46.18 2.40
N SER A 105 27.15 47.19 2.39
CA SER A 105 26.90 48.27 1.36
C SER A 105 26.83 48.06 -0.18
N GLU A 106 25.69 48.51 -0.77
CA GLU A 106 25.55 49.52 -1.89
C GLU A 106 25.85 49.16 -3.38
N SER A 107 25.38 49.89 -4.43
CA SER A 107 24.14 50.69 -4.68
C SER A 107 24.01 51.13 -6.18
N SER A 108 22.79 51.51 -6.65
CA SER A 108 22.52 52.40 -7.84
C SER A 108 22.84 51.86 -9.28
N THR A 109 22.31 52.33 -10.45
CA THR A 109 21.18 53.23 -10.81
C THR A 109 20.71 53.09 -12.30
N ALA A 110 19.39 53.22 -12.53
CA ALA A 110 18.65 53.97 -13.59
C ALA A 110 18.86 53.82 -15.14
N ALA A 111 17.73 54.03 -15.86
CA ALA A 111 17.54 54.54 -17.25
C ALA A 111 17.88 53.61 -18.44
N SER A 112 17.24 53.67 -19.63
CA SER A 112 16.04 54.42 -20.13
C SER A 112 15.59 53.90 -21.53
N GLU A 113 14.29 54.06 -21.89
CA GLU A 113 13.74 54.36 -23.25
C GLU A 113 14.07 53.43 -24.47
N ALA A 114 13.25 53.26 -25.54
CA ALA A 114 11.84 53.57 -25.85
C ALA A 114 11.41 52.89 -27.20
N GLU A 115 10.08 52.73 -27.44
CA GLU A 115 9.38 52.64 -28.77
C GLU A 115 9.80 51.55 -29.82
N VAL A 116 9.07 51.16 -30.90
CA VAL A 116 7.65 51.18 -31.36
C VAL A 116 7.48 50.15 -32.53
N GLY A 117 6.25 49.67 -32.80
CA GLY A 117 5.86 48.87 -34.00
C GLY A 117 5.46 47.42 -33.66
N GLU A 118 4.31 46.84 -34.04
CA GLU A 118 3.61 46.74 -35.35
C GLU A 118 4.42 45.97 -36.42
N GLY A 119 3.93 44.88 -37.04
CA GLY A 119 2.70 44.11 -36.83
C GLY A 119 2.41 43.08 -37.95
N ILE A 120 1.23 42.42 -37.92
CA ILE A 120 0.51 41.80 -39.08
C ILE A 120 1.25 40.62 -39.81
N SER A 121 0.95 39.34 -39.53
CA SER A 121 -0.14 38.46 -40.03
C SER A 121 0.03 37.81 -41.44
N GLY A 122 -0.32 36.53 -41.58
CA GLY A 122 -0.29 35.74 -42.85
C GLY A 122 0.10 34.26 -42.61
N LYS A 123 -0.76 33.31 -42.24
CA LYS A 123 -1.91 32.63 -42.92
C LYS A 123 -1.54 31.74 -44.14
N VAL A 124 -1.95 30.45 -44.05
CA VAL A 124 -2.45 29.57 -45.16
C VAL A 124 -1.34 29.03 -46.12
N GLU A 125 -1.39 27.82 -46.72
CA GLU A 125 -2.48 26.87 -47.04
C GLU A 125 -2.16 25.35 -46.80
N GLN A 126 -3.00 24.48 -47.37
CA GLN A 126 -3.11 23.01 -47.35
C GLN A 126 -2.07 22.32 -48.31
N THR A 127 -1.96 21.00 -48.56
CA THR A 127 -2.98 19.96 -48.90
C THR A 127 -2.46 18.49 -48.85
N HIS A 128 -3.42 17.54 -48.75
CA HIS A 128 -3.42 16.14 -49.28
C HIS A 128 -2.41 15.11 -48.71
N MET A 129 -2.78 13.89 -48.29
CA MET A 129 -3.58 12.74 -48.83
C MET A 129 -2.71 11.65 -49.49
N GLY A 130 -2.86 10.40 -49.01
CA GLY A 130 -2.25 9.17 -49.53
C GLY A 130 -2.71 7.94 -48.71
N THR A 131 -2.81 6.75 -49.32
CA THR A 131 -3.52 5.56 -48.77
C THR A 131 -2.79 4.22 -49.02
N GLY A 132 -3.04 3.22 -48.18
CA GLY A 132 -2.60 1.80 -48.29
C GLY A 132 -2.45 1.18 -46.89
N GLU A 133 -3.08 0.06 -46.51
CA GLU A 133 -2.88 -1.35 -46.96
C GLU A 133 -1.55 -1.97 -46.45
N GLU A 134 -1.49 -3.19 -45.90
CA GLU A 134 -2.51 -4.09 -45.32
C GLU A 134 -1.81 -5.19 -44.44
N GLY A 135 -2.53 -5.82 -43.49
CA GLY A 135 -2.10 -7.01 -42.74
C GLY A 135 -1.21 -6.77 -41.50
N GLY A 136 -1.14 -7.65 -40.50
CA GLY A 136 -1.97 -8.84 -40.23
C GLY A 136 -1.20 -10.02 -39.58
N GLY A 137 -1.41 -10.30 -38.29
CA GLY A 137 -0.91 -11.53 -37.67
C GLY A 137 -0.97 -11.62 -36.13
N ALA A 138 -1.25 -12.83 -35.64
CA ALA A 138 -0.98 -13.38 -34.30
C ALA A 138 -1.44 -12.57 -33.05
N GLN A 139 -2.63 -12.92 -32.54
CA GLN A 139 -2.99 -12.68 -31.14
C GLN A 139 -2.20 -13.62 -30.21
N THR A 140 -1.81 -13.13 -29.03
CA THR A 140 -1.65 -13.97 -27.82
C THR A 140 -2.54 -13.38 -26.73
N GLN A 141 -3.08 -14.25 -25.87
CA GLN A 141 -4.15 -13.92 -24.93
C GLN A 141 -3.72 -14.34 -23.53
N GLU A 142 -3.52 -13.37 -22.64
CA GLU A 142 -3.33 -13.63 -21.20
C GLU A 142 -4.61 -13.24 -20.45
N ASP A 143 -5.22 -14.20 -19.77
CA ASP A 143 -6.53 -14.04 -19.13
C ASP A 143 -6.40 -13.40 -17.73
N GLY A 144 -7.09 -12.27 -17.53
CA GLY A 144 -7.20 -11.61 -16.23
C GLY A 144 -8.24 -12.29 -15.31
N GLU A 145 -7.79 -13.18 -14.41
CA GLU A 145 -8.67 -13.80 -13.42
C GLU A 145 -9.17 -12.80 -12.35
N ARG A 146 -10.41 -13.00 -11.90
CA ARG A 146 -11.15 -12.08 -11.02
C ARG A 146 -11.18 -12.56 -9.58
N ASN A 147 -10.83 -11.68 -8.63
CA ASN A 147 -11.16 -11.88 -7.21
C ASN A 147 -12.27 -10.92 -6.77
N ASN A 148 -13.43 -11.48 -6.41
CA ASN A 148 -14.57 -10.72 -5.89
C ASN A 148 -14.43 -10.51 -4.37
N PHE A 149 -14.28 -9.26 -3.93
CA PHE A 149 -14.49 -8.86 -2.54
C PHE A 149 -15.83 -8.13 -2.38
N LEU A 150 -16.76 -8.72 -1.61
CA LEU A 150 -18.01 -8.06 -1.21
C LEU A 150 -17.80 -7.24 0.06
N ALA A 151 -17.51 -5.96 -0.10
CA ALA A 151 -17.49 -5.01 1.02
C ALA A 151 -18.92 -4.66 1.46
N ALA A 152 -19.36 -5.19 2.59
CA ALA A 152 -20.66 -4.87 3.18
C ALA A 152 -20.64 -3.48 3.84
N GLN A 153 -21.31 -2.49 3.23
CA GLN A 153 -21.56 -1.19 3.85
C GLN A 153 -22.87 -1.19 4.64
N ASN A 154 -22.83 -0.71 5.90
CA ASN A 154 -24.02 -0.57 6.75
C ASN A 154 -24.84 0.67 6.39
N LEU A 155 -26.13 0.49 6.07
CA LEU A 155 -27.10 1.58 5.96
C LEU A 155 -27.82 1.82 7.29
N GLY A 156 -27.27 2.73 8.12
CA GLY A 156 -27.83 3.12 9.41
C GLY A 156 -29.09 3.99 9.30
N GLY A 157 -30.26 3.38 9.11
CA GLY A 157 -31.55 4.07 9.03
C GLY A 157 -32.12 4.52 10.38
N SER A 158 -31.95 5.81 10.73
CA SER A 158 -32.53 6.41 11.95
C SER A 158 -34.07 6.44 11.92
N SER A 159 -34.73 5.69 12.80
CA SER A 159 -36.17 5.81 13.07
C SER A 159 -36.45 6.57 14.36
N LYS A 160 -37.15 7.70 14.27
CA LYS A 160 -37.62 8.48 15.44
C LYS A 160 -38.84 7.83 16.09
N ALA A 161 -38.97 8.00 17.40
CA ALA A 161 -40.11 7.51 18.17
C ALA A 161 -41.42 8.24 17.81
N LEU A 162 -42.54 7.52 17.94
CA LEU A 162 -43.89 8.08 18.00
C LEU A 162 -44.65 7.39 19.14
N SER A 163 -44.96 8.14 20.19
CA SER A 163 -45.70 7.65 21.35
C SER A 163 -47.21 7.72 21.14
N LYS A 164 -47.95 6.80 21.77
CA LYS A 164 -49.28 7.11 22.32
C LYS A 164 -49.64 6.18 23.49
N ASN A 165 -50.33 6.78 24.45
CA ASN A 165 -50.69 6.27 25.77
C ASN A 165 -51.64 5.04 25.68
N ASN A 166 -51.94 4.25 26.72
CA ASN A 166 -52.48 4.73 28.00
C ASN A 166 -52.43 3.71 29.17
N THR A 167 -52.10 4.22 30.36
CA THR A 167 -52.69 3.94 31.69
C THR A 167 -52.81 2.51 32.28
N ASP A 168 -52.27 2.42 33.51
CA ASP A 168 -52.80 1.72 34.72
C ASP A 168 -52.31 0.31 35.13
N VAL A 169 -52.46 0.07 36.45
CA VAL A 169 -51.60 -0.69 37.40
C VAL A 169 -52.47 -1.01 38.65
N PRO A 170 -52.20 -2.00 39.54
CA PRO A 170 -51.30 -3.17 39.54
C PRO A 170 -52.07 -4.53 39.66
N GLY A 171 -51.37 -5.65 39.87
CA GLY A 171 -51.97 -6.90 40.36
C GLY A 171 -50.95 -7.92 40.90
N ASP A 172 -51.10 -8.33 42.16
CA ASP A 172 -50.40 -9.47 42.79
C ASP A 172 -50.86 -10.82 42.21
N GLY A 173 -50.07 -11.89 42.41
CA GLY A 173 -50.59 -13.26 42.26
C GLY A 173 -49.52 -14.36 42.20
N SER A 174 -49.54 -15.27 43.18
CA SER A 174 -48.66 -16.45 43.23
C SER A 174 -49.31 -17.74 42.70
N SER A 175 -48.47 -18.75 42.52
CA SER A 175 -48.74 -20.18 42.79
C SER A 175 -49.81 -20.95 41.98
N SER A 176 -49.30 -21.76 41.05
CA SER A 176 -49.44 -23.25 41.02
C SER A 176 -50.70 -23.92 40.46
N LEU A 177 -50.48 -25.14 39.92
CA LEU A 177 -51.44 -26.21 39.57
C LEU A 177 -52.42 -25.91 38.41
N SER A 178 -52.83 -26.87 37.57
CA SER A 178 -52.32 -28.24 37.33
C SER A 178 -52.86 -28.82 36.00
N SER A 179 -52.04 -29.63 35.33
CA SER A 179 -52.42 -30.78 34.46
C SER A 179 -53.61 -30.66 33.48
N ILE A 180 -53.31 -30.79 32.19
CA ILE A 180 -53.91 -31.80 31.27
C ILE A 180 -52.86 -32.05 30.18
N GLY A 181 -52.61 -33.31 29.82
CA GLY A 181 -51.56 -33.68 28.86
C GLY A 181 -52.07 -34.42 27.63
N ARG A 182 -51.30 -34.37 26.54
CA ARG A 182 -51.33 -35.34 25.43
C ARG A 182 -49.92 -35.51 24.86
N ASN A 183 -49.47 -36.76 24.74
CA ASN A 183 -48.20 -37.12 24.09
C ASN A 183 -48.39 -37.19 22.56
N GLY A 184 -47.30 -36.98 21.80
CA GLY A 184 -47.21 -37.42 20.42
C GLY A 184 -46.18 -36.70 19.55
N MET A 185 -45.33 -37.48 18.88
CA MET A 185 -44.63 -37.14 17.61
C MET A 185 -43.55 -36.03 17.62
N VAL A 186 -42.50 -36.18 18.44
CA VAL A 186 -41.14 -35.72 18.07
C VAL A 186 -40.10 -36.74 18.55
N ASN A 187 -39.87 -37.81 17.78
CA ASN A 187 -38.71 -38.74 17.92
C ASN A 187 -38.72 -39.80 16.79
N ASP A 188 -38.35 -39.40 15.57
CA ASP A 188 -38.12 -40.34 14.43
C ASP A 188 -37.15 -39.75 13.37
N ALA A 189 -37.20 -38.44 13.14
CA ALA A 189 -36.42 -37.77 12.09
C ALA A 189 -34.88 -37.93 12.21
N SER A 190 -34.35 -38.07 13.42
CA SER A 190 -32.91 -38.18 13.66
C SER A 190 -32.33 -39.57 13.39
N ALA A 191 -33.15 -40.63 13.37
CA ALA A 191 -32.67 -41.99 13.09
C ALA A 191 -32.49 -42.25 11.59
N ALA A 192 -33.39 -41.69 10.76
CA ALA A 192 -33.38 -41.90 9.32
C ALA A 192 -32.17 -41.24 8.60
N LEU A 193 -31.66 -40.11 9.13
CA LEU A 193 -30.54 -39.41 8.52
C LEU A 193 -29.19 -40.13 8.73
N ALA A 194 -28.98 -40.75 9.89
CA ALA A 194 -27.73 -41.46 10.21
C ALA A 194 -27.54 -42.74 9.38
N ALA A 195 -28.61 -43.47 9.08
CA ALA A 195 -28.54 -44.66 8.24
C ALA A 195 -28.15 -44.34 6.78
N ALA A 196 -28.41 -43.13 6.30
CA ALA A 196 -28.16 -42.73 4.91
C ALA A 196 -26.70 -42.36 4.61
N SER A 197 -25.89 -42.02 5.63
CA SER A 197 -24.46 -41.68 5.42
C SER A 197 -23.56 -42.92 5.30
N ASP A 198 -23.82 -43.96 6.09
CA ASP A 198 -22.90 -45.11 6.20
C ASP A 198 -22.82 -45.96 4.94
N ASP A 199 -23.92 -46.11 4.20
CA ASP A 199 -23.92 -46.87 2.94
C ASP A 199 -23.33 -46.07 1.77
N ALA A 200 -23.39 -44.73 1.82
CA ALA A 200 -22.68 -43.88 0.86
C ALA A 200 -21.15 -43.99 1.03
N ILE A 201 -20.67 -44.07 2.27
CA ILE A 201 -19.24 -44.22 2.58
C ILE A 201 -18.69 -45.57 2.07
N LYS A 202 -19.43 -46.67 2.24
CA LYS A 202 -19.02 -48.00 1.73
C LYS A 202 -18.92 -48.07 0.20
N ALA A 203 -19.76 -47.33 -0.52
CA ALA A 203 -19.77 -47.35 -1.99
C ALA A 203 -18.47 -46.77 -2.58
N VAL A 204 -17.92 -45.71 -1.98
CA VAL A 204 -16.69 -45.06 -2.45
C VAL A 204 -15.46 -45.95 -2.22
N SER A 205 -15.38 -46.64 -1.08
CA SER A 205 -14.25 -47.52 -0.73
C SER A 205 -14.06 -48.70 -1.69
N ALA A 206 -15.11 -49.14 -2.39
CA ALA A 206 -15.05 -50.29 -3.29
C ALA A 206 -14.42 -49.98 -4.66
N ALA A 207 -14.39 -48.71 -5.10
CA ALA A 207 -13.92 -48.34 -6.43
C ALA A 207 -12.39 -48.22 -6.56
N SER A 208 -11.65 -48.15 -5.45
CA SER A 208 -10.21 -47.82 -5.44
C SER A 208 -9.27 -49.02 -5.65
N VAL A 209 -9.78 -50.25 -5.78
CA VAL A 209 -8.98 -51.49 -5.63
C VAL A 209 -8.66 -52.18 -6.98
N THR A 210 -9.26 -51.75 -8.10
CA THR A 210 -9.16 -52.45 -9.39
C THR A 210 -8.43 -51.65 -10.49
N ALA A 211 -7.17 -51.26 -10.23
CA ALA A 211 -6.32 -50.58 -11.22
C ALA A 211 -4.80 -50.85 -11.08
N SER A 212 -4.36 -52.02 -10.58
CA SER A 212 -2.92 -52.30 -10.37
C SER A 212 -2.54 -53.78 -10.54
N ALA A 213 -2.63 -54.33 -11.75
CA ALA A 213 -1.99 -55.61 -12.13
C ALA A 213 -1.97 -55.88 -13.65
N ALA A 214 -0.90 -55.50 -14.38
CA ALA A 214 -0.51 -56.12 -15.67
C ALA A 214 0.86 -55.61 -16.20
N GLY A 215 1.87 -56.49 -16.27
CA GLY A 215 3.11 -56.32 -17.06
C GLY A 215 4.15 -55.30 -16.55
N GLY A 216 5.44 -55.43 -16.90
CA GLY A 216 6.08 -56.51 -17.66
C GLY A 216 7.35 -56.06 -18.41
N GLU A 217 8.51 -56.27 -17.78
CA GLU A 217 9.91 -56.06 -18.23
C GLU A 217 10.22 -56.01 -19.75
N THR A 218 11.12 -55.10 -20.19
CA THR A 218 12.42 -55.47 -20.86
C THR A 218 13.38 -54.29 -21.17
N SER A 219 14.68 -54.51 -20.87
CA SER A 219 15.94 -54.01 -21.49
C SER A 219 16.16 -52.57 -21.99
N GLU A 220 17.16 -51.91 -21.38
CA GLU A 220 18.31 -51.16 -21.97
C GLU A 220 18.16 -50.26 -23.23
N ALA A 221 18.35 -48.95 -23.03
CA ALA A 221 19.40 -48.12 -23.68
C ALA A 221 19.45 -46.72 -23.01
N GLY A 222 20.59 -46.03 -23.01
CA GLY A 222 20.79 -44.76 -22.29
C GLY A 222 20.90 -43.52 -23.18
N SER A 223 20.52 -42.36 -22.63
CA SER A 223 20.89 -40.99 -23.08
C SER A 223 20.69 -40.03 -21.91
N GLU A 224 21.46 -38.93 -21.84
CA GLU A 224 21.33 -37.91 -20.81
C GLU A 224 20.33 -36.82 -21.23
N GLU A 225 19.32 -36.54 -20.42
CA GLU A 225 18.61 -35.24 -20.46
C GLU A 225 18.04 -34.89 -19.07
N ALA A 226 18.49 -33.77 -18.51
CA ALA A 226 18.18 -33.38 -17.14
C ALA A 226 16.85 -32.61 -17.04
N SER A 227 15.74 -33.32 -16.85
CA SER A 227 14.44 -32.70 -16.57
C SER A 227 14.31 -32.28 -15.10
N ALA A 228 13.75 -31.09 -14.85
CA ALA A 228 13.52 -30.58 -13.51
C ALA A 228 12.36 -31.32 -12.83
N GLY A 229 12.67 -32.14 -11.83
CA GLY A 229 11.68 -32.96 -11.12
C GLY A 229 10.73 -32.14 -10.25
N ALA A 230 9.42 -32.24 -10.52
CA ALA A 230 8.37 -31.64 -9.69
C ALA A 230 8.19 -32.40 -8.36
N GLY A 231 9.10 -32.17 -7.40
CA GLY A 231 9.19 -32.90 -6.12
C GLY A 231 8.46 -32.27 -4.93
N GLY A 232 7.65 -31.22 -5.12
CA GLY A 232 7.09 -30.41 -4.02
C GLY A 232 5.87 -30.99 -3.27
N GLY A 233 5.44 -32.22 -3.55
CA GLY A 233 4.13 -32.73 -3.11
C GLY A 233 4.10 -33.45 -1.75
N GLU A 234 5.18 -34.11 -1.32
CA GLU A 234 5.10 -35.14 -0.26
C GLU A 234 5.46 -34.65 1.16
N THR A 235 5.97 -33.43 1.32
CA THR A 235 6.41 -32.90 2.63
C THR A 235 5.25 -32.52 3.57
N PHE A 236 4.10 -32.11 3.04
CA PHE A 236 2.94 -31.65 3.83
C PHE A 236 2.23 -32.74 4.65
N ALA A 237 2.57 -34.02 4.49
CA ALA A 237 1.91 -35.13 5.17
C ALA A 237 2.48 -35.46 6.58
N ARG A 238 3.55 -34.78 7.04
CA ARG A 238 4.04 -34.94 8.41
C ARG A 238 3.19 -34.12 9.39
N GLY A 239 2.42 -34.80 10.23
CA GLY A 239 1.45 -34.19 11.14
C GLY A 239 2.04 -33.13 12.08
N VAL A 240 1.24 -32.11 12.37
CA VAL A 240 1.60 -30.82 12.99
C VAL A 240 2.31 -30.96 14.34
N ARG A 241 3.64 -31.12 14.28
CA ARG A 241 4.57 -30.97 15.41
C ARG A 241 5.78 -30.14 14.94
N PRO A 242 6.06 -29.00 15.56
CA PRO A 242 7.32 -28.27 15.35
C PRO A 242 8.54 -29.19 15.48
N ILE A 243 9.44 -29.14 14.49
CA ILE A 243 10.77 -29.76 14.62
C ILE A 243 11.61 -28.80 15.47
N ILE A 244 11.67 -29.07 16.78
CA ILE A 244 12.57 -28.37 17.70
C ILE A 244 13.83 -29.23 17.84
N HIS A 245 14.98 -28.68 17.46
CA HIS A 245 16.26 -29.39 17.49
C HIS A 245 16.91 -29.32 18.87
N GLU A 246 16.44 -30.15 19.80
CA GLU A 246 16.95 -30.22 21.19
C GLU A 246 18.30 -30.97 21.31
N GLY A 247 19.06 -30.64 22.36
CA GLY A 247 20.18 -31.48 22.82
C GLY A 247 21.56 -31.15 22.23
N ARG A 248 21.73 -30.00 21.60
CA ARG A 248 23.05 -29.44 21.23
C ARG A 248 23.22 -28.03 21.81
N PRO A 249 24.36 -27.72 22.46
CA PRO A 249 24.59 -26.38 22.98
C PRO A 249 24.82 -25.39 21.83
N LEU A 250 24.13 -24.24 21.88
CA LEU A 250 24.31 -23.16 20.91
C LEU A 250 25.78 -22.71 20.85
N ILE A 251 26.38 -22.75 19.65
CA ILE A 251 27.80 -22.43 19.42
C ILE A 251 28.14 -20.94 19.67
N PRO A 252 29.39 -20.60 20.06
CA PRO A 252 29.81 -19.21 20.27
C PRO A 252 29.54 -18.27 19.10
N GLU A 253 29.67 -18.76 17.87
CA GLU A 253 29.52 -18.02 16.61
C GLU A 253 28.11 -17.45 16.39
N LEU A 254 27.09 -18.00 17.08
CA LEU A 254 25.70 -17.54 17.04
C LEU A 254 25.30 -16.73 18.29
N LYS A 255 26.20 -16.68 19.30
CA LYS A 255 26.05 -15.91 20.55
C LYS A 255 26.63 -14.49 20.47
N ARG A 256 27.14 -14.08 19.31
CA ARG A 256 27.66 -12.73 19.07
C ARG A 256 26.61 -11.64 19.35
N PRO A 257 27.04 -10.45 19.84
CA PRO A 257 26.25 -9.22 19.79
C PRO A 257 25.73 -8.94 18.38
N ILE A 258 24.61 -8.23 18.29
CA ILE A 258 24.04 -7.81 17.00
C ILE A 258 25.02 -6.81 16.35
N TRP A 259 25.20 -6.92 15.04
CA TRP A 259 26.17 -6.16 14.23
C TRP A 259 27.66 -6.52 14.45
N GLU A 260 27.99 -7.45 15.35
CA GLU A 260 29.35 -7.99 15.44
C GLU A 260 29.57 -9.00 14.29
N LYS A 261 30.03 -8.51 13.14
CA LYS A 261 30.34 -9.31 11.95
C LYS A 261 31.39 -10.40 12.24
N PRO A 262 31.34 -11.57 11.57
CA PRO A 262 32.33 -12.61 11.80
C PRO A 262 33.71 -12.17 11.26
N PRO A 263 34.82 -12.77 11.74
CA PRO A 263 36.15 -12.44 11.25
C PRO A 263 36.26 -12.53 9.72
N PRO A 264 36.90 -11.57 9.02
CA PRO A 264 37.03 -11.61 7.56
C PRO A 264 37.67 -12.92 7.07
N GLY A 265 36.99 -13.61 6.14
CA GLY A 265 37.40 -14.92 5.65
C GLY A 265 37.09 -16.10 6.59
N GLY A 266 36.41 -15.85 7.71
CA GLY A 266 35.87 -16.89 8.58
C GLY A 266 34.84 -17.75 7.85
N LYS A 267 34.80 -19.05 8.17
CA LYS A 267 33.81 -19.98 7.61
C LYS A 267 32.45 -19.75 8.26
N VAL A 268 31.39 -19.83 7.45
CA VAL A 268 30.02 -19.99 7.94
C VAL A 268 29.92 -21.38 8.60
N PRO A 269 29.24 -21.53 9.75
CA PRO A 269 28.96 -22.81 10.38
C PRO A 269 28.19 -23.78 9.47
N GLY A 270 28.16 -25.06 9.85
CA GLY A 270 27.29 -26.05 9.20
C GLY A 270 25.82 -25.64 9.29
N LYS A 271 25.03 -26.00 8.27
CA LYS A 271 23.61 -25.60 8.18
C LYS A 271 22.80 -26.10 9.40
N GLU A 272 23.15 -27.26 9.93
CA GLU A 272 22.62 -27.87 11.15
C GLU A 272 22.80 -27.02 12.42
N GLU A 273 23.78 -26.12 12.46
CA GLU A 273 24.01 -25.22 13.61
C GLU A 273 23.04 -24.04 13.62
N PHE A 274 22.44 -23.69 12.46
CA PHE A 274 21.38 -22.68 12.32
C PHE A 274 19.97 -23.22 12.57
N ALA A 275 19.79 -24.53 12.71
CA ALA A 275 18.48 -25.13 12.91
C ALA A 275 17.81 -24.65 14.21
N LEU A 276 16.50 -24.36 14.16
CA LEU A 276 15.79 -23.71 15.27
C LEU A 276 15.76 -24.61 16.52
N ARG A 277 16.29 -24.07 17.62
CA ARG A 277 16.44 -24.77 18.90
C ARG A 277 16.09 -23.89 20.09
N ARG A 278 15.64 -24.53 21.18
CA ARG A 278 15.23 -23.90 22.43
C ARG A 278 16.30 -22.95 22.98
N GLU A 279 17.54 -23.42 22.99
CA GLU A 279 18.72 -22.72 23.51
C GLU A 279 19.06 -21.45 22.72
N MET A 280 18.60 -21.31 21.47
CA MET A 280 18.75 -20.11 20.66
C MET A 280 17.71 -19.04 21.03
N VAL A 281 16.48 -19.47 21.27
CA VAL A 281 15.38 -18.60 21.69
C VAL A 281 15.59 -18.13 23.13
N GLU A 282 15.98 -19.04 24.04
CA GLU A 282 16.30 -18.71 25.43
C GLU A 282 17.54 -17.81 25.58
N PHE A 283 18.48 -17.86 24.63
CA PHE A 283 19.62 -16.92 24.59
C PHE A 283 19.24 -15.51 24.12
N ARG A 284 18.17 -15.37 23.31
CA ARG A 284 17.71 -14.06 22.78
C ARG A 284 16.55 -13.47 23.58
N ALA A 285 15.72 -14.26 24.26
CA ALA A 285 14.51 -13.76 24.90
C ALA A 285 14.81 -12.84 26.12
N GLU A 286 14.29 -11.61 26.09
CA GLU A 286 14.32 -10.68 27.21
C GLU A 286 12.92 -10.64 27.86
N GLY A 287 12.85 -10.83 29.18
CA GLY A 287 11.56 -10.83 29.91
C GLY A 287 10.57 -11.92 29.46
N ASN A 288 11.08 -13.05 28.95
CA ASN A 288 10.32 -14.11 28.26
C ASN A 288 9.70 -13.69 26.91
N VAL A 289 10.05 -12.53 26.36
CA VAL A 289 9.60 -12.07 25.02
C VAL A 289 10.73 -12.20 24.01
N VAL A 290 10.41 -12.69 22.81
CA VAL A 290 11.27 -12.63 21.62
C VAL A 290 10.56 -11.90 20.48
N VAL A 291 11.30 -11.09 19.72
CA VAL A 291 10.80 -10.35 18.56
C VAL A 291 11.30 -11.02 17.29
N VAL A 292 10.38 -11.40 16.39
CA VAL A 292 10.68 -12.26 15.23
C VAL A 292 10.13 -11.64 13.96
N THR A 293 10.90 -11.76 12.89
CA THR A 293 10.47 -11.56 11.52
C THR A 293 11.16 -12.59 10.63
N PHE A 294 10.70 -12.78 9.40
CA PHE A 294 11.20 -13.82 8.51
C PHE A 294 11.21 -13.35 7.05
N ALA A 295 12.14 -13.85 6.24
CA ALA A 295 12.29 -13.45 4.85
C ALA A 295 13.09 -14.44 4.01
N ASN A 296 12.94 -14.31 2.70
CA ASN A 296 13.91 -14.75 1.70
C ASN A 296 14.81 -13.57 1.25
N HIS A 297 15.86 -13.87 0.48
CA HIS A 297 16.92 -12.92 0.12
C HIS A 297 16.45 -11.65 -0.61
N ALA A 298 15.32 -11.68 -1.33
CA ALA A 298 14.73 -10.50 -1.95
C ALA A 298 14.32 -9.38 -0.96
N PHE A 299 14.13 -9.73 0.33
CA PHE A 299 13.82 -8.78 1.40
C PHE A 299 15.01 -8.54 2.37
N MET A 300 16.24 -8.89 1.98
CA MET A 300 17.45 -8.68 2.80
C MET A 300 17.61 -7.22 3.27
N ASP A 301 17.34 -6.24 2.42
CA ASP A 301 17.43 -4.82 2.79
C ASP A 301 16.29 -4.36 3.71
N PHE A 302 15.09 -4.93 3.57
CA PHE A 302 13.99 -4.77 4.54
C PHE A 302 14.36 -5.37 5.91
N VAL A 303 14.99 -6.55 5.96
CA VAL A 303 15.47 -7.13 7.23
C VAL A 303 16.52 -6.25 7.88
N ILE A 304 17.55 -5.82 7.14
CA ILE A 304 18.60 -4.95 7.69
C ILE A 304 18.00 -3.63 8.21
N ASN A 305 17.03 -3.04 7.50
CA ASN A 305 16.28 -1.88 7.97
C ASN A 305 15.51 -2.18 9.29
N TRP A 306 14.74 -3.27 9.33
CA TRP A 306 13.96 -3.70 10.51
C TRP A 306 14.85 -3.91 11.75
N VAL A 307 15.97 -4.61 11.58
CA VAL A 307 16.97 -4.85 12.64
C VAL A 307 17.59 -3.53 13.11
N LYS A 308 17.88 -2.61 12.18
CA LYS A 308 18.50 -1.31 12.50
C LYS A 308 17.60 -0.46 13.38
N HIS A 309 16.32 -0.35 13.03
CA HIS A 309 15.34 0.41 13.82
C HIS A 309 15.13 -0.19 15.21
N LEU A 310 14.99 -1.52 15.33
CA LEU A 310 14.83 -2.16 16.64
C LEU A 310 16.08 -2.01 17.53
N THR A 311 17.28 -2.18 16.98
CA THR A 311 18.52 -2.03 17.75
C THR A 311 18.80 -0.56 18.13
N ASP A 312 18.45 0.42 17.29
CA ASP A 312 18.49 1.85 17.65
C ASP A 312 17.49 2.19 18.78
N LEU A 313 16.40 1.43 18.90
CA LEU A 313 15.41 1.51 19.99
C LEU A 313 15.77 0.66 21.23
N GLY A 314 16.97 0.06 21.25
CA GLY A 314 17.47 -0.78 22.34
C GLY A 314 16.86 -2.18 22.43
N VAL A 315 16.09 -2.60 21.42
CA VAL A 315 15.43 -3.92 21.36
C VAL A 315 16.41 -4.94 20.77
N ASN A 316 17.01 -5.76 21.64
CA ASN A 316 18.05 -6.72 21.26
C ASN A 316 17.59 -8.18 21.33
N ASN A 317 16.38 -8.44 21.84
CA ASN A 317 15.73 -9.75 21.88
C ASN A 317 15.14 -10.20 20.55
N ILE A 318 15.88 -9.97 19.46
CA ILE A 318 15.47 -10.26 18.09
C ILE A 318 16.00 -11.60 17.59
N LEU A 319 15.26 -12.23 16.68
CA LEU A 319 15.70 -13.42 15.96
C LEU A 319 15.04 -13.50 14.57
N ILE A 320 15.84 -13.62 13.51
CA ILE A 320 15.35 -13.65 12.12
C ILE A 320 15.21 -15.08 11.60
N GLY A 321 14.05 -15.39 10.99
CA GLY A 321 13.85 -16.61 10.23
C GLY A 321 14.31 -16.47 8.77
N ALA A 322 15.34 -17.21 8.36
CA ALA A 322 15.76 -17.30 6.97
C ALA A 322 14.98 -18.40 6.23
N MET A 323 14.31 -18.02 5.13
CA MET A 323 13.56 -18.95 4.27
C MET A 323 14.44 -19.66 3.23
N ASP A 324 15.66 -19.16 3.00
CA ASP A 324 16.64 -19.66 2.05
C ASP A 324 18.10 -19.51 2.58
N THR A 325 19.03 -20.24 1.96
CA THR A 325 20.44 -20.30 2.39
C THR A 325 21.23 -19.01 2.10
N MET A 326 20.82 -18.20 1.11
CA MET A 326 21.49 -16.95 0.76
C MET A 326 21.24 -15.89 1.84
N ILE A 327 19.99 -15.68 2.26
CA ILE A 327 19.70 -14.71 3.33
C ILE A 327 20.24 -15.19 4.69
N LEU A 328 20.19 -16.49 4.99
CA LEU A 328 20.85 -17.07 6.16
C LEU A 328 22.34 -16.70 6.21
N THR A 329 23.04 -16.89 5.09
CA THR A 329 24.47 -16.58 4.95
C THR A 329 24.73 -15.08 5.05
N ALA A 330 23.91 -14.26 4.39
CA ALA A 330 24.06 -12.81 4.38
C ALA A 330 23.85 -12.21 5.79
N LEU A 331 22.80 -12.60 6.50
CA LEU A 331 22.51 -12.13 7.86
C LEU A 331 23.58 -12.58 8.87
N TYR A 332 24.06 -13.82 8.79
CA TYR A 332 25.17 -14.29 9.63
C TYR A 332 26.45 -13.46 9.45
N ASN A 333 26.74 -13.06 8.20
CA ASN A 333 27.89 -12.23 7.84
C ASN A 333 27.72 -10.75 8.22
N GLU A 334 26.48 -10.24 8.25
CA GLU A 334 26.17 -8.92 8.80
C GLU A 334 26.12 -8.88 10.34
N GLY A 335 26.24 -10.03 11.01
CA GLY A 335 26.17 -10.12 12.48
C GLY A 335 24.75 -10.04 13.02
N VAL A 336 23.75 -10.43 12.22
CA VAL A 336 22.34 -10.47 12.60
C VAL A 336 21.97 -11.86 13.14
N PRO A 337 21.21 -11.99 14.24
CA PRO A 337 20.76 -13.29 14.76
C PRO A 337 19.80 -13.96 13.79
N VAL A 338 20.14 -15.16 13.30
CA VAL A 338 19.39 -15.85 12.24
C VAL A 338 19.31 -17.36 12.49
N PHE A 339 18.19 -17.97 12.12
CA PHE A 339 17.97 -19.42 12.07
C PHE A 339 17.42 -19.85 10.71
N ASP A 340 17.57 -21.14 10.37
CA ASP A 340 16.97 -21.73 9.18
C ASP A 340 15.52 -22.17 9.45
N LEU A 341 14.59 -21.81 8.57
CA LEU A 341 13.23 -22.34 8.58
C LEU A 341 13.14 -23.78 8.04
N GLU A 342 14.18 -24.25 7.35
CA GLU A 342 14.18 -25.49 6.54
C GLU A 342 13.17 -25.47 5.37
N SER A 343 12.50 -24.33 5.13
CA SER A 343 11.38 -24.18 4.17
C SER A 343 11.76 -24.35 2.68
N GLY A 344 13.04 -24.21 2.34
CA GLY A 344 13.53 -24.46 0.97
C GLY A 344 12.93 -23.56 -0.11
N MET A 345 12.46 -22.36 0.25
CA MET A 345 11.85 -21.41 -0.69
C MET A 345 12.89 -20.74 -1.59
N SER A 346 12.44 -20.19 -2.71
CA SER A 346 13.31 -19.50 -3.65
C SER A 346 13.72 -18.11 -3.10
N PRO A 347 14.91 -17.59 -3.47
CA PRO A 347 15.42 -16.31 -2.96
C PRO A 347 14.80 -15.06 -3.62
N GLU A 348 13.97 -15.21 -4.66
CA GLU A 348 13.36 -14.11 -5.43
C GLU A 348 12.10 -13.50 -4.79
N ASP A 349 11.72 -12.28 -5.18
CA ASP A 349 10.47 -11.65 -4.71
C ASP A 349 9.27 -12.46 -5.24
N SER A 350 8.52 -13.06 -4.31
CA SER A 350 7.38 -13.93 -4.62
C SER A 350 6.17 -13.19 -5.21
N GLY A 351 6.12 -11.85 -5.10
CA GLY A 351 4.95 -11.05 -5.48
C GLY A 351 3.77 -11.23 -4.51
N TRP A 352 2.95 -10.19 -4.38
CA TRP A 352 1.77 -10.24 -3.50
C TRP A 352 0.66 -11.11 -4.09
N GLY A 353 0.02 -11.93 -3.25
CA GLY A 353 -1.14 -12.76 -3.63
C GLY A 353 -0.82 -14.01 -4.46
N THR A 354 0.46 -14.35 -4.67
CA THR A 354 0.85 -15.56 -5.42
C THR A 354 0.79 -16.84 -4.58
N PRO A 355 0.83 -18.03 -5.19
CA PRO A 355 0.91 -19.30 -4.45
C PRO A 355 2.14 -19.39 -3.53
N VAL A 356 3.26 -18.76 -3.90
CA VAL A 356 4.48 -18.73 -3.08
C VAL A 356 4.29 -17.78 -1.88
N PHE A 357 3.66 -16.63 -2.07
CA PHE A 357 3.25 -15.77 -0.95
C PHE A 357 2.27 -16.47 0.02
N HIS A 358 1.35 -17.30 -0.49
CA HIS A 358 0.51 -18.16 0.36
C HIS A 358 1.30 -19.25 1.10
N ALA A 359 2.45 -19.70 0.57
CA ALA A 359 3.38 -20.59 1.28
C ALA A 359 4.15 -19.84 2.39
N MET A 360 4.65 -18.62 2.11
CA MET A 360 5.30 -17.76 3.12
C MET A 360 4.38 -17.48 4.33
N GLY A 361 3.09 -17.21 4.08
CA GLY A 361 2.10 -17.01 5.14
C GLY A 361 1.86 -18.26 6.01
N ARG A 362 2.10 -19.47 5.48
CA ARG A 362 1.99 -20.71 6.26
C ARG A 362 3.18 -20.87 7.22
N GLU A 363 4.38 -20.46 6.81
CA GLU A 363 5.53 -20.45 7.71
C GLU A 363 5.37 -19.48 8.89
N LYS A 364 4.71 -18.32 8.70
CA LYS A 364 4.31 -17.44 9.82
C LYS A 364 3.56 -18.23 10.89
N VAL A 365 2.60 -19.05 10.49
CA VAL A 365 1.79 -19.87 11.41
C VAL A 365 2.58 -21.06 11.98
N THR A 366 3.50 -21.66 11.21
CA THR A 366 4.49 -22.64 11.72
C THR A 366 5.29 -22.03 12.87
N LEU A 367 5.90 -20.85 12.66
CA LEU A 367 6.68 -20.15 13.68
C LEU A 367 5.86 -19.84 14.94
N VAL A 368 4.65 -19.30 14.81
CA VAL A 368 3.76 -19.07 15.96
C VAL A 368 3.54 -20.35 16.77
N ASN A 369 3.33 -21.50 16.12
CA ASN A 369 3.23 -22.78 16.83
C ASN A 369 4.55 -23.21 17.50
N VAL A 370 5.70 -23.00 16.87
CA VAL A 370 7.02 -23.38 17.41
C VAL A 370 7.35 -22.57 18.67
N PHE A 371 7.32 -21.24 18.59
CA PHE A 371 7.70 -20.36 19.69
C PHE A 371 6.73 -20.47 20.88
N LEU A 372 5.42 -20.61 20.62
CA LEU A 372 4.46 -20.85 21.70
C LEU A 372 4.63 -22.23 22.34
N ALA A 373 5.03 -23.27 21.59
CA ALA A 373 5.40 -24.57 22.16
C ALA A 373 6.69 -24.51 23.01
N MET A 374 7.59 -23.56 22.75
CA MET A 374 8.78 -23.34 23.57
C MET A 374 8.48 -22.70 24.94
N GLY A 375 7.39 -21.94 25.07
CA GLY A 375 6.98 -21.28 26.32
C GLY A 375 7.15 -19.76 26.36
N VAL A 376 7.74 -19.17 25.32
CA VAL A 376 7.99 -17.72 25.22
C VAL A 376 6.78 -16.94 24.72
N GLU A 377 6.73 -15.65 25.04
CA GLU A 377 5.90 -14.69 24.32
C GLU A 377 6.59 -14.29 23.00
N LEU A 378 5.79 -14.10 21.95
CA LEU A 378 6.25 -13.85 20.60
C LEU A 378 5.64 -12.54 20.08
N LEU A 379 6.49 -11.57 19.72
CA LEU A 379 6.10 -10.46 18.84
C LEU A 379 6.58 -10.81 17.43
N ILE A 380 5.68 -11.27 16.56
CA ILE A 380 5.98 -11.59 15.16
C ILE A 380 5.42 -10.50 14.24
N CYS A 381 6.21 -10.09 13.25
CA CYS A 381 5.80 -9.07 12.28
C CYS A 381 6.43 -9.29 10.90
N ASP A 382 5.80 -8.76 9.86
CA ASP A 382 6.30 -8.82 8.49
C ASP A 382 7.46 -7.83 8.28
N THR A 383 8.38 -8.15 7.37
CA THR A 383 9.65 -7.41 7.19
C THR A 383 9.47 -6.01 6.62
N ASP A 384 8.33 -5.71 6.01
CA ASP A 384 7.88 -4.37 5.68
C ASP A 384 7.09 -3.68 6.81
N THR A 385 7.50 -3.94 8.04
CA THR A 385 7.22 -3.10 9.21
C THR A 385 8.46 -2.32 9.60
N VAL A 386 8.30 -1.06 9.99
CA VAL A 386 9.35 -0.24 10.62
C VAL A 386 8.89 0.20 12.00
N TRP A 387 9.76 0.04 12.99
CA TRP A 387 9.54 0.43 14.37
C TRP A 387 10.11 1.82 14.64
N LEU A 388 9.29 2.73 15.16
CA LEU A 388 9.69 4.11 15.49
C LEU A 388 9.72 4.38 17.00
N ARG A 389 9.07 3.53 17.82
CA ARG A 389 9.19 3.49 19.28
C ARG A 389 9.30 2.03 19.72
N ASN A 390 10.05 1.75 20.78
CA ASN A 390 10.18 0.40 21.34
C ASN A 390 8.77 -0.14 21.72
N PRO A 391 8.29 -1.25 21.12
CA PRO A 391 6.91 -1.70 21.29
C PRO A 391 6.66 -2.48 22.59
N LEU A 392 7.70 -3.02 23.24
CA LEU A 392 7.53 -3.91 24.38
C LEU A 392 6.86 -3.21 25.58
N PRO A 393 7.20 -1.95 25.94
CA PRO A 393 6.45 -1.18 26.93
C PRO A 393 4.98 -0.93 26.61
N PHE A 394 4.58 -0.86 25.33
CA PHE A 394 3.17 -0.72 24.94
C PHE A 394 2.41 -2.03 25.21
N ILE A 395 2.97 -3.15 24.74
CA ILE A 395 2.42 -4.50 24.87
C ILE A 395 2.29 -4.91 26.35
N ALA A 396 3.25 -4.49 27.19
CA ALA A 396 3.24 -4.75 28.63
C ALA A 396 2.09 -4.08 29.39
N ARG A 397 1.43 -3.04 28.83
CA ARG A 397 0.26 -2.40 29.46
C ARG A 397 -1.00 -3.27 29.42
N TYR A 398 -1.02 -4.31 28.57
CA TYR A 398 -2.18 -5.16 28.33
C TYR A 398 -1.92 -6.62 28.74
N PRO A 399 -1.56 -6.92 30.01
CA PRO A 399 -1.26 -8.29 30.46
C PRO A 399 -2.51 -9.19 30.48
N SER A 400 -3.70 -8.61 30.33
CA SER A 400 -4.99 -9.29 30.21
C SER A 400 -5.14 -10.08 28.90
N ALA A 401 -4.50 -9.63 27.80
CA ALA A 401 -4.68 -10.21 26.47
C ALA A 401 -3.84 -11.48 26.23
N ASP A 402 -4.42 -12.46 25.54
CA ASP A 402 -3.69 -13.61 24.98
C ASP A 402 -2.97 -13.22 23.68
N VAL A 403 -3.59 -12.33 22.88
CA VAL A 403 -3.10 -11.88 21.57
C VAL A 403 -3.36 -10.38 21.38
N LEU A 404 -2.41 -9.66 20.77
CA LEU A 404 -2.63 -8.33 20.20
C LEU A 404 -2.39 -8.36 18.68
N THR A 405 -3.20 -7.65 17.90
CA THR A 405 -3.13 -7.63 16.42
C THR A 405 -3.22 -6.21 15.86
N SER A 406 -2.46 -5.91 14.81
CA SER A 406 -2.71 -4.72 13.96
C SER A 406 -4.04 -4.83 13.21
N SER A 407 -4.48 -3.75 12.55
CA SER A 407 -5.70 -3.78 11.72
C SER A 407 -5.53 -2.99 10.43
N ASP A 408 -6.18 -3.47 9.37
CA ASP A 408 -6.38 -2.76 8.11
C ASP A 408 -7.59 -1.79 8.19
N HIS A 409 -8.08 -1.48 9.39
CA HIS A 409 -9.05 -0.42 9.62
C HIS A 409 -8.42 0.96 9.37
N LEU A 410 -9.20 1.87 8.76
CA LEU A 410 -8.71 3.16 8.29
C LEU A 410 -9.27 4.36 9.06
N VAL A 411 -10.10 4.12 10.07
CA VAL A 411 -10.74 5.13 10.91
C VAL A 411 -10.41 4.79 12.37
N ARG A 412 -9.76 5.70 13.10
CA ARG A 412 -9.50 5.51 14.53
C ARG A 412 -10.81 5.51 15.34
N SER A 413 -10.93 4.63 16.32
CA SER A 413 -12.02 4.66 17.31
C SER A 413 -11.63 5.38 18.62
N VAL A 414 -10.36 5.73 18.75
CA VAL A 414 -9.73 6.35 19.94
C VAL A 414 -8.91 7.59 19.55
N ASP A 415 -8.58 8.42 20.53
CA ASP A 415 -7.80 9.66 20.39
C ASP A 415 -6.47 9.63 21.16
N ASP A 416 -6.22 8.55 21.92
CA ASP A 416 -5.05 8.34 22.77
C ASP A 416 -4.32 7.03 22.38
N GLU A 417 -3.48 6.50 23.27
CA GLU A 417 -2.74 5.25 23.04
C GLU A 417 -3.47 3.98 23.52
N SER A 418 -4.78 4.00 23.78
CA SER A 418 -5.51 2.77 24.12
C SER A 418 -5.56 1.78 22.94
N LEU A 419 -6.01 0.55 23.17
CA LEU A 419 -6.40 -0.33 22.05
C LEU A 419 -7.66 0.21 21.35
N GLU A 420 -7.90 -0.20 20.11
CA GLU A 420 -9.15 0.16 19.41
C GLU A 420 -10.37 -0.51 20.05
N LYS A 421 -11.49 0.21 20.06
CA LYS A 421 -12.82 -0.33 20.38
C LYS A 421 -13.24 -1.27 19.26
N TRP A 422 -13.17 -2.58 19.52
CA TRP A 422 -13.49 -3.64 18.54
C TRP A 422 -14.91 -3.55 17.97
N GLN A 423 -15.85 -2.91 18.68
CA GLN A 423 -17.20 -2.63 18.18
C GLN A 423 -17.21 -1.64 17.00
N GLN A 424 -16.12 -0.87 16.82
CA GLN A 424 -15.93 0.13 15.77
C GLN A 424 -14.87 -0.33 14.76
N ALA A 425 -13.75 -0.87 15.24
CA ALA A 425 -12.64 -1.38 14.41
C ALA A 425 -12.92 -2.77 13.79
N GLN A 426 -14.00 -2.86 12.99
CA GLN A 426 -14.49 -4.14 12.44
C GLN A 426 -13.91 -4.53 11.08
N SER A 427 -13.03 -3.73 10.48
CA SER A 427 -12.24 -4.14 9.29
C SER A 427 -11.29 -5.30 9.62
N ALA A 428 -10.60 -5.85 8.61
CA ALA A 428 -9.72 -6.99 8.80
C ALA A 428 -8.67 -6.74 9.91
N TYR A 429 -8.45 -7.75 10.75
CA TYR A 429 -7.28 -7.83 11.62
C TYR A 429 -6.08 -8.12 10.72
N ASN A 430 -5.09 -7.23 10.78
CA ASN A 430 -3.90 -7.31 9.96
C ASN A 430 -2.87 -8.15 10.70
N ILE A 431 -2.38 -9.21 10.06
CA ILE A 431 -1.47 -10.19 10.67
C ILE A 431 0.02 -9.86 10.44
N GLY A 432 0.33 -8.64 9.99
CA GLY A 432 1.71 -8.16 9.83
C GLY A 432 2.32 -7.59 11.09
N ILE A 433 1.53 -7.37 12.15
CA ILE A 433 2.01 -7.21 13.53
C ILE A 433 1.10 -8.03 14.45
N LEU A 434 1.66 -9.06 15.08
CA LEU A 434 0.98 -9.93 16.05
C LEU A 434 1.86 -10.13 17.28
N HIS A 435 1.31 -9.88 18.47
CA HIS A 435 1.89 -10.37 19.73
C HIS A 435 1.05 -11.54 20.26
N PHE A 436 1.71 -12.61 20.69
CA PHE A 436 1.10 -13.76 21.33
C PHE A 436 1.76 -14.03 22.69
N ARG A 437 0.94 -14.28 23.71
CA ARG A 437 1.40 -14.86 24.98
C ARG A 437 1.37 -16.39 24.91
N SER A 438 2.23 -17.07 25.68
CA SER A 438 2.29 -18.53 25.71
C SER A 438 1.14 -19.20 26.50
N THR A 439 -0.07 -18.68 26.38
CA THR A 439 -1.26 -19.19 27.10
C THR A 439 -1.90 -20.37 26.36
N ASP A 440 -2.67 -21.19 27.07
CA ASP A 440 -3.40 -22.29 26.44
C ASP A 440 -4.44 -21.85 25.39
N PRO A 441 -5.18 -20.73 25.56
CA PRO A 441 -5.93 -20.09 24.48
C PRO A 441 -5.12 -19.81 23.22
N ALA A 442 -3.99 -19.09 23.32
CA ALA A 442 -3.15 -18.75 22.18
C ALA A 442 -2.58 -20.01 21.50
N LYS A 443 -2.18 -21.01 22.29
CA LYS A 443 -1.73 -22.33 21.81
C LYS A 443 -2.84 -23.12 21.09
N ARG A 444 -4.11 -23.02 21.52
CA ARG A 444 -5.24 -23.62 20.80
C ARG A 444 -5.51 -22.91 19.48
N LEU A 445 -5.48 -21.57 19.47
CA LEU A 445 -5.62 -20.77 18.25
C LEU A 445 -4.53 -21.12 17.23
N ALA A 446 -3.26 -21.11 17.64
CA ALA A 446 -2.14 -21.38 16.73
C ALA A 446 -2.29 -22.72 16.00
N ARG A 447 -2.72 -23.77 16.72
CA ARG A 447 -3.02 -25.08 16.11
C ARG A 447 -4.23 -25.04 15.19
N ALA A 448 -5.35 -24.47 15.63
CA ALA A 448 -6.56 -24.35 14.80
C ALA A 448 -6.32 -23.54 13.51
N TRP A 449 -5.43 -22.54 13.54
CA TRP A 449 -5.02 -21.76 12.38
C TRP A 449 -4.13 -22.59 11.44
N ALA A 450 -3.15 -23.34 11.96
CA ALA A 450 -2.34 -24.26 11.17
C ALA A 450 -3.19 -25.37 10.52
N GLU A 451 -4.13 -25.96 11.27
CA GLU A 451 -5.08 -26.97 10.80
C GLU A 451 -6.01 -26.42 9.72
N LEU A 452 -6.54 -25.20 9.90
CA LEU A 452 -7.36 -24.53 8.90
C LEU A 452 -6.60 -24.30 7.59
N LEU A 453 -5.37 -23.77 7.64
CA LEU A 453 -4.56 -23.57 6.44
C LEU A 453 -4.17 -24.90 5.80
N ALA A 454 -3.82 -25.93 6.58
CA ALA A 454 -3.54 -27.26 6.06
C ALA A 454 -4.75 -27.91 5.36
N SER A 455 -5.98 -27.50 5.67
CA SER A 455 -7.19 -28.04 5.05
C SER A 455 -7.45 -27.55 3.60
N ASP A 456 -6.98 -26.36 3.23
CA ASP A 456 -7.04 -25.85 1.85
C ASP A 456 -5.88 -24.88 1.55
N ALA A 457 -5.13 -25.17 0.50
CA ALA A 457 -4.03 -24.35 -0.01
C ALA A 457 -4.48 -22.94 -0.47
N LYS A 458 -5.76 -22.75 -0.79
CA LYS A 458 -6.32 -21.47 -1.25
C LYS A 458 -6.65 -20.51 -0.11
N ILE A 459 -6.77 -20.99 1.14
CA ILE A 459 -7.03 -20.11 2.27
C ILE A 459 -5.78 -19.25 2.51
N TRP A 460 -5.95 -17.94 2.38
CA TRP A 460 -4.97 -16.93 2.77
C TRP A 460 -4.88 -16.84 4.30
N ASP A 461 -3.67 -16.72 4.85
CA ASP A 461 -3.41 -16.75 6.29
C ASP A 461 -4.16 -15.65 7.05
N GLN A 462 -4.22 -14.42 6.53
CA GLN A 462 -4.98 -13.33 7.12
C GLN A 462 -6.49 -13.59 7.17
N ASN A 463 -7.06 -14.19 6.12
CA ASN A 463 -8.48 -14.53 6.10
C ASN A 463 -8.77 -15.64 7.13
N GLY A 464 -7.98 -16.72 7.14
CA GLY A 464 -8.13 -17.80 8.11
C GLY A 464 -8.03 -17.33 9.57
N PHE A 465 -7.14 -16.37 9.87
CA PHE A 465 -7.07 -15.74 11.19
C PHE A 465 -8.35 -14.97 11.53
N ASN A 466 -8.84 -14.15 10.59
CA ASN A 466 -10.06 -13.36 10.79
C ASN A 466 -11.30 -14.24 10.97
N ASP A 467 -11.44 -15.29 10.17
CA ASP A 467 -12.56 -16.25 10.26
C ASP A 467 -12.58 -16.96 11.61
N LEU A 468 -11.41 -17.39 12.12
CA LEU A 468 -11.29 -17.99 13.46
C LEU A 468 -11.60 -16.99 14.57
N MET A 469 -11.17 -15.73 14.47
CA MET A 469 -11.48 -14.71 15.49
C MET A 469 -12.97 -14.38 15.54
N ARG A 470 -13.64 -14.30 14.39
CA ARG A 470 -14.98 -13.70 14.23
C ARG A 470 -16.16 -14.62 14.54
N LYS A 471 -15.96 -15.93 14.71
CA LYS A 471 -17.04 -16.90 14.99
C LYS A 471 -17.94 -16.50 16.17
N HIS A 472 -17.31 -16.07 17.26
CA HIS A 472 -17.98 -15.47 18.42
C HIS A 472 -17.05 -14.42 19.02
N MET A 473 -17.55 -13.19 19.16
CA MET A 473 -16.83 -12.03 19.65
C MET A 473 -17.64 -11.28 20.71
N GLY A 474 -16.92 -10.70 21.68
CA GLY A 474 -17.49 -10.01 22.82
C GLY A 474 -17.88 -10.95 23.97
N PRO A 475 -18.19 -10.40 25.16
CA PRO A 475 -18.08 -8.99 25.52
C PRO A 475 -16.62 -8.55 25.68
N ASP A 476 -16.42 -7.28 26.06
CA ASP A 476 -15.15 -6.82 26.63
C ASP A 476 -14.77 -7.67 27.87
N VAL A 477 -13.49 -7.93 28.09
CA VAL A 477 -12.99 -8.77 29.19
C VAL A 477 -13.15 -8.05 30.53
N ASP A 478 -12.88 -6.75 30.55
CA ASP A 478 -13.18 -5.83 31.65
C ASP A 478 -13.74 -4.52 31.06
N PRO A 479 -15.07 -4.31 31.09
CA PRO A 479 -15.70 -3.09 30.57
C PRO A 479 -15.28 -1.80 31.29
N GLU A 480 -14.81 -1.87 32.54
CA GLU A 480 -14.43 -0.71 33.35
C GLU A 480 -12.96 -0.32 33.16
N ALA A 481 -12.10 -1.29 32.83
CA ALA A 481 -10.66 -1.06 32.61
C ALA A 481 -10.33 -0.12 31.45
N LYS A 482 -11.24 0.00 30.46
CA LYS A 482 -11.01 0.69 29.17
C LYS A 482 -9.77 0.19 28.39
N ASP A 483 -9.33 -1.04 28.68
CA ASP A 483 -8.23 -1.66 27.95
C ASP A 483 -8.64 -2.11 26.54
N HIS A 484 -9.96 -2.20 26.29
CA HIS A 484 -10.61 -2.65 25.05
C HIS A 484 -10.17 -4.06 24.60
N VAL A 485 -9.70 -4.89 25.53
CA VAL A 485 -9.47 -6.32 25.33
C VAL A 485 -10.81 -7.04 25.41
N PHE A 486 -11.09 -7.93 24.46
CA PHE A 486 -12.40 -8.58 24.31
C PHE A 486 -12.27 -10.08 24.05
N TRP A 487 -13.33 -10.82 24.32
CA TRP A 487 -13.38 -12.25 24.03
C TRP A 487 -13.54 -12.51 22.52
N ALA A 488 -12.77 -13.43 21.98
CA ALA A 488 -12.77 -13.87 20.58
C ALA A 488 -12.55 -15.40 20.50
N PHE A 489 -12.55 -15.96 19.28
CA PHE A 489 -12.27 -17.37 19.03
C PHE A 489 -13.14 -18.31 19.88
N ASP A 490 -14.42 -18.36 19.53
CA ASP A 490 -15.47 -19.12 20.23
C ASP A 490 -15.55 -18.78 21.74
N GLY A 491 -15.31 -17.50 22.08
CA GLY A 491 -15.31 -16.97 23.45
C GLY A 491 -14.17 -17.48 24.34
N SER A 492 -13.11 -18.04 23.75
CA SER A 492 -12.07 -18.78 24.49
C SER A 492 -10.68 -18.12 24.53
N LEU A 493 -10.51 -17.01 23.82
CA LEU A 493 -9.30 -16.21 23.69
C LEU A 493 -9.60 -14.73 24.02
N LYS A 494 -8.64 -14.02 24.61
CA LYS A 494 -8.68 -12.58 24.84
C LYS A 494 -7.85 -11.85 23.78
N LEU A 495 -8.51 -11.09 22.91
CA LEU A 495 -7.90 -10.36 21.80
C LEU A 495 -7.89 -8.86 22.10
N GLY A 496 -6.85 -8.17 21.64
CA GLY A 496 -6.77 -6.71 21.60
C GLY A 496 -6.33 -6.19 20.23
N ILE A 497 -6.85 -5.05 19.80
CA ILE A 497 -6.56 -4.45 18.48
C ILE A 497 -5.66 -3.22 18.68
N LEU A 498 -4.49 -3.23 18.05
CA LEU A 498 -3.52 -2.13 18.15
C LEU A 498 -4.06 -0.86 17.46
N PRO A 499 -3.91 0.33 18.08
CA PRO A 499 -4.49 1.58 17.58
C PRO A 499 -3.88 2.00 16.23
N VAL A 500 -4.73 2.17 15.22
CA VAL A 500 -4.30 2.48 13.84
C VAL A 500 -3.79 3.92 13.68
N SER A 501 -3.91 4.73 14.73
CA SER A 501 -3.29 6.05 14.85
C SER A 501 -1.78 6.00 15.11
N ILE A 502 -1.24 4.91 15.66
CA ILE A 502 0.19 4.79 16.05
C ILE A 502 0.83 3.44 15.71
N PHE A 503 0.06 2.37 15.45
CA PHE A 503 0.49 1.18 14.73
C PHE A 503 -0.05 1.28 13.30
N CYS A 504 0.55 2.18 12.54
CA CYS A 504 -0.05 2.70 11.32
C CYS A 504 0.07 1.72 10.15
N SER A 505 -1.05 1.42 9.48
CA SER A 505 -1.06 0.98 8.09
C SER A 505 -0.52 2.08 7.16
N GLY A 506 -0.11 1.75 5.93
CA GLY A 506 0.45 2.76 5.02
C GLY A 506 -0.57 3.85 4.61
N HIS A 507 -1.86 3.55 4.53
CA HIS A 507 -2.88 4.59 4.32
C HIS A 507 -3.01 5.52 5.54
N THR A 508 -3.02 4.98 6.77
CA THR A 508 -3.08 5.82 7.98
C THR A 508 -1.80 6.62 8.20
N TYR A 509 -0.62 6.11 7.84
CA TYR A 509 0.65 6.84 7.93
C TYR A 509 0.87 7.84 6.79
N PHE A 510 0.89 7.38 5.53
CA PHE A 510 1.37 8.16 4.39
C PHE A 510 0.29 9.05 3.75
N VAL A 511 -0.99 8.67 3.83
CA VAL A 511 -2.10 9.39 3.16
C VAL A 511 -2.90 10.25 4.14
N GLN A 512 -3.24 9.71 5.31
CA GLN A 512 -3.94 10.46 6.36
C GLN A 512 -3.02 11.26 7.30
N HIS A 513 -1.77 10.82 7.48
CA HIS A 513 -0.90 11.25 8.58
C HIS A 513 -1.62 11.19 9.94
N LEU A 514 -2.36 10.10 10.20
CA LEU A 514 -3.32 9.99 11.29
C LEU A 514 -2.71 10.27 12.68
N HIS A 515 -1.46 9.84 12.89
CA HIS A 515 -0.65 10.16 14.08
C HIS A 515 -0.55 11.69 14.34
N LYS A 516 -0.37 12.50 13.29
CA LYS A 516 -0.34 13.98 13.39
C LYS A 516 -1.71 14.59 13.64
N VAL A 517 -2.78 13.92 13.22
CA VAL A 517 -4.17 14.38 13.44
C VAL A 517 -4.58 14.23 14.91
N VAL A 518 -4.11 13.17 15.59
CA VAL A 518 -4.31 12.99 17.05
C VAL A 518 -3.20 13.62 17.91
N GLY A 519 -2.05 13.98 17.33
CA GLY A 519 -0.91 14.53 18.07
C GLY A 519 -0.14 13.48 18.87
N LEU A 520 -0.04 12.24 18.36
CA LEU A 520 0.68 11.13 18.99
C LEU A 520 1.88 10.71 18.14
N GLU A 521 2.92 10.19 18.80
CA GLU A 521 4.08 9.63 18.12
C GLU A 521 3.86 8.14 17.74
N PRO A 522 4.07 7.73 16.48
CA PRO A 522 3.83 6.36 16.04
C PRO A 522 4.81 5.36 16.66
N TYR A 523 4.32 4.16 17.00
CA TYR A 523 5.12 3.00 17.38
C TYR A 523 5.65 2.24 16.17
N ALA A 524 4.79 2.05 15.15
CA ALA A 524 5.10 1.30 13.96
C ALA A 524 4.47 1.92 12.72
N LEU A 525 5.09 1.65 11.57
CA LEU A 525 4.50 1.83 10.25
C LEU A 525 4.68 0.55 9.44
N HIS A 526 3.59 0.02 8.88
CA HIS A 526 3.53 -1.20 8.07
C HIS A 526 3.12 -0.81 6.65
N ALA A 527 3.89 -1.24 5.64
CA ALA A 527 3.64 -0.88 4.24
C ALA A 527 2.52 -1.72 3.60
N THR A 528 1.30 -1.49 4.09
CA THR A 528 0.02 -1.85 3.45
C THR A 528 -0.62 -0.61 2.77
N PHE A 529 -1.58 -0.81 1.86
CA PHE A 529 -2.24 0.28 1.09
C PHE A 529 -1.29 1.13 0.21
N GLN A 530 -0.34 0.47 -0.44
CA GLN A 530 0.68 1.03 -1.34
C GLN A 530 0.72 0.26 -2.67
N PHE A 531 1.19 0.91 -3.72
CA PHE A 531 1.29 0.38 -5.08
C PHE A 531 2.73 -0.05 -5.40
N ALA A 532 3.00 -0.44 -6.65
CA ALA A 532 4.35 -0.74 -7.15
C ALA A 532 5.14 -1.81 -6.34
N GLY A 533 4.44 -2.71 -5.62
CA GLY A 533 5.04 -3.85 -4.91
C GLY A 533 6.15 -3.46 -3.92
N THR A 534 7.16 -4.32 -3.79
CA THR A 534 8.34 -4.10 -2.95
C THR A 534 9.13 -2.82 -3.29
N PRO A 535 9.31 -2.41 -4.57
CA PRO A 535 9.77 -1.06 -4.92
C PRO A 535 8.96 0.07 -4.29
N GLY A 536 7.62 0.00 -4.34
CA GLY A 536 6.74 1.00 -3.74
C GLY A 536 6.82 1.04 -2.21
N LYS A 537 6.79 -0.13 -1.54
CA LYS A 537 7.00 -0.25 -0.09
C LYS A 537 8.29 0.48 0.35
N ARG A 538 9.40 0.23 -0.35
CA ARG A 538 10.69 0.88 -0.11
C ARG A 538 10.64 2.39 -0.36
N HIS A 539 9.94 2.83 -1.41
CA HIS A 539 9.80 4.27 -1.69
C HIS A 539 9.00 5.00 -0.60
N ARG A 540 7.90 4.42 -0.09
CA ARG A 540 7.15 4.98 1.05
C ARG A 540 8.03 5.17 2.29
N PHE A 541 8.87 4.18 2.61
CA PHE A 541 9.80 4.27 3.73
C PHE A 541 10.86 5.35 3.52
N ARG A 542 11.35 5.54 2.29
CA ARG A 542 12.23 6.65 1.94
C ARG A 542 11.53 8.01 2.06
N GLU A 543 10.31 8.17 1.53
CA GLU A 543 9.50 9.39 1.68
C GLU A 543 9.32 9.79 3.16
N ALA A 544 9.20 8.82 4.06
CA ALA A 544 9.17 9.05 5.52
C ALA A 544 10.55 9.13 6.21
N MET A 545 11.65 9.09 5.47
CA MET A 545 13.05 8.98 5.95
C MET A 545 13.32 7.74 6.85
N ALA A 546 12.41 6.77 6.82
CA ALA A 546 12.35 5.57 7.64
C ALA A 546 13.00 4.33 6.99
N PHE A 547 13.63 4.46 5.81
CA PHE A 547 14.48 3.42 5.24
C PHE A 547 15.96 3.64 5.57
N TYR A 548 16.71 2.56 5.80
CA TYR A 548 18.15 2.55 6.04
C TYR A 548 18.89 2.20 4.75
N ASP A 549 19.05 3.20 3.90
CA ASP A 549 19.88 3.09 2.70
C ASP A 549 21.39 3.20 2.99
N PRO A 550 22.25 2.59 2.16
CA PRO A 550 23.71 2.72 2.29
C PRO A 550 24.20 4.10 1.83
N PRO A 551 25.43 4.53 2.21
CA PRO A 551 25.92 5.89 1.96
C PRO A 551 25.87 6.35 0.49
N GLU A 552 26.08 5.43 -0.45
CA GLU A 552 26.08 5.66 -1.90
C GLU A 552 24.70 6.07 -2.44
N TYR A 553 23.63 5.79 -1.69
CA TYR A 553 22.30 6.32 -1.99
C TYR A 553 22.24 7.84 -1.81
N TYR A 554 22.99 8.37 -0.84
CA TYR A 554 22.94 9.76 -0.40
C TYR A 554 23.97 10.68 -1.09
N ASP A 555 24.95 10.13 -1.82
CA ASP A 555 25.92 10.86 -2.64
C ASP A 555 26.00 10.25 -4.07
N PRO A 556 24.94 10.37 -4.89
CA PRO A 556 24.88 9.70 -6.18
C PRO A 556 25.93 10.22 -7.19
N PRO A 557 26.45 9.35 -8.09
CA PRO A 557 27.35 9.78 -9.16
C PRO A 557 26.65 10.80 -10.09
N GLY A 558 27.42 11.78 -10.55
CA GLY A 558 26.89 12.96 -11.27
C GLY A 558 26.17 13.98 -10.38
N GLY A 559 25.90 13.65 -9.11
CA GLY A 559 25.14 14.50 -8.20
C GLY A 559 23.65 14.53 -8.51
N ILE A 560 22.97 15.54 -7.95
CA ILE A 560 21.51 15.67 -7.99
C ILE A 560 21.01 16.91 -8.74
N ILE A 561 19.77 16.82 -9.21
CA ILE A 561 18.92 17.94 -9.61
C ILE A 561 17.68 17.96 -8.72
N SER A 562 17.27 19.15 -8.27
CA SER A 562 15.94 19.38 -7.67
C SER A 562 15.27 20.60 -8.30
N PHE A 563 14.00 20.84 -8.00
CA PHE A 563 13.31 22.07 -8.37
C PHE A 563 12.22 22.46 -7.37
N VAL A 564 11.90 23.75 -7.31
CA VAL A 564 10.77 24.26 -6.52
C VAL A 564 9.46 23.93 -7.25
N ASN A 565 8.61 23.11 -6.63
CA ASN A 565 7.30 22.73 -7.18
C ASN A 565 6.25 23.79 -6.86
N GLU A 566 6.29 24.92 -7.57
CA GLU A 566 5.29 25.98 -7.43
C GLU A 566 3.92 25.54 -7.98
N ILE A 567 2.97 25.29 -7.08
CA ILE A 567 1.58 24.96 -7.41
C ILE A 567 0.71 26.20 -7.15
N PRO A 568 -0.01 26.73 -8.15
CA PRO A 568 -0.97 27.81 -7.95
C PRO A 568 -2.02 27.48 -6.87
N GLU A 569 -2.30 28.44 -5.99
CA GLU A 569 -3.21 28.28 -4.85
C GLU A 569 -4.65 27.93 -5.28
N ASP A 570 -5.10 28.36 -6.47
CA ASP A 570 -6.39 27.98 -7.05
C ASP A 570 -6.41 26.50 -7.51
N LEU A 571 -5.30 26.01 -8.07
CA LEU A 571 -5.14 24.59 -8.42
C LEU A 571 -4.99 23.70 -7.19
N LEU A 572 -4.41 24.22 -6.10
CA LEU A 572 -4.24 23.48 -4.85
C LEU A 572 -5.52 23.47 -4.00
N ARG A 573 -6.03 24.64 -3.60
CA ARG A 573 -7.17 24.79 -2.65
C ARG A 573 -8.46 25.34 -3.27
N GLY A 574 -8.42 25.90 -4.47
CA GLY A 574 -9.59 26.49 -5.12
C GLY A 574 -10.60 25.45 -5.65
N GLY A 575 -11.88 25.81 -5.69
CA GLY A 575 -12.95 25.05 -6.37
C GLY A 575 -13.36 23.72 -5.73
N ASN A 576 -14.46 23.15 -6.23
CA ASN A 576 -15.01 21.88 -5.74
C ASN A 576 -14.09 20.71 -6.10
N HIS A 577 -13.96 19.76 -5.18
CA HIS A 577 -13.17 18.54 -5.38
C HIS A 577 -13.89 17.60 -6.35
N THR A 578 -13.43 17.62 -7.60
CA THR A 578 -13.99 16.90 -8.75
C THR A 578 -12.87 16.22 -9.54
N LEU A 579 -13.23 15.25 -10.39
CA LEU A 579 -12.30 14.58 -11.30
C LEU A 579 -11.47 15.56 -12.14
N LEU A 580 -12.11 16.61 -12.66
CA LEU A 580 -11.44 17.62 -13.47
C LEU A 580 -10.45 18.47 -12.65
N THR A 581 -10.79 18.83 -11.41
CA THR A 581 -9.86 19.57 -10.53
C THR A 581 -8.72 18.69 -9.99
N HIS A 582 -8.96 17.39 -9.77
CA HIS A 582 -7.92 16.42 -9.44
C HIS A 582 -6.89 16.37 -10.57
N PHE A 583 -7.33 16.05 -11.79
CA PHE A 583 -6.42 15.92 -12.92
C PHE A 583 -5.77 17.25 -13.29
N ARG A 584 -6.43 18.41 -13.16
CA ARG A 584 -5.77 19.72 -13.33
C ARG A 584 -4.60 19.94 -12.35
N LEU A 585 -4.76 19.55 -11.08
CA LEU A 585 -3.68 19.64 -10.08
C LEU A 585 -2.52 18.69 -10.40
N VAL A 586 -2.82 17.42 -10.73
CA VAL A 586 -1.77 16.42 -11.05
C VAL A 586 -1.06 16.75 -12.37
N ASN A 587 -1.80 17.14 -13.41
CA ASN A 587 -1.26 17.48 -14.73
C ASN A 587 -0.30 18.68 -14.71
N HIS A 588 -0.55 19.68 -13.85
CA HIS A 588 0.38 20.80 -13.61
C HIS A 588 1.74 20.30 -13.13
N GLN A 589 1.73 19.44 -12.11
CA GLN A 589 2.94 18.87 -11.51
C GLN A 589 3.66 17.91 -12.46
N LEU A 590 2.92 17.06 -13.18
CA LEU A 590 3.47 16.16 -14.22
C LEU A 590 4.20 16.93 -15.31
N LYS A 591 3.73 18.12 -15.70
CA LYS A 591 4.41 18.98 -16.69
C LYS A 591 5.77 19.48 -16.19
N GLY A 592 5.88 19.84 -14.91
CA GLY A 592 7.15 20.16 -14.26
C GLY A 592 8.08 18.95 -14.15
N ILE A 593 7.56 17.80 -13.70
CA ILE A 593 8.31 16.54 -13.58
C ILE A 593 8.81 16.06 -14.96
N ARG A 594 8.04 16.20 -16.04
CA ARG A 594 8.48 15.87 -17.42
C ARG A 594 9.72 16.68 -17.81
N ALA A 595 9.72 17.98 -17.55
CA ALA A 595 10.87 18.84 -17.83
C ALA A 595 12.06 18.46 -16.94
N ALA A 596 11.84 18.22 -15.65
CA ALA A 596 12.87 17.82 -14.71
C ALA A 596 13.57 16.50 -15.11
N LEU A 597 12.78 15.50 -15.53
CA LEU A 597 13.29 14.23 -16.06
C LEU A 597 14.13 14.45 -17.33
N ALA A 598 13.71 15.34 -18.24
CA ALA A 598 14.48 15.66 -19.44
C ALA A 598 15.84 16.30 -19.10
N ILE A 599 15.87 17.29 -18.20
CA ILE A 599 17.14 17.90 -17.76
C ILE A 599 18.03 16.88 -17.04
N ALA A 600 17.45 16.00 -16.21
CA ALA A 600 18.17 14.92 -15.52
C ALA A 600 18.80 13.92 -16.51
N THR A 601 18.09 13.53 -17.57
CA THR A 601 18.65 12.75 -18.69
C THR A 601 19.78 13.50 -19.40
N ILE A 602 19.59 14.77 -19.75
CA ILE A 602 20.56 15.55 -20.54
C ILE A 602 21.87 15.73 -19.77
N LEU A 603 21.79 16.03 -18.47
CA LEU A 603 22.95 16.29 -17.61
C LEU A 603 23.50 15.04 -16.92
N ASN A 604 22.88 13.87 -17.12
CA ASN A 604 23.19 12.60 -16.45
C ASN A 604 23.26 12.73 -14.91
N ARG A 605 22.16 13.21 -14.30
CA ARG A 605 22.05 13.47 -12.86
C ARG A 605 20.84 12.78 -12.24
N THR A 606 20.92 12.52 -10.93
CA THR A 606 19.80 11.94 -10.17
C THR A 606 18.74 13.01 -9.87
N LEU A 607 17.47 12.75 -10.22
CA LEU A 607 16.37 13.68 -9.94
C LEU A 607 15.81 13.47 -8.52
N VAL A 608 15.90 14.48 -7.66
CA VAL A 608 15.06 14.57 -6.45
C VAL A 608 13.65 14.95 -6.91
N MET A 609 12.70 14.03 -6.73
CA MET A 609 11.30 14.24 -7.12
C MET A 609 10.65 15.30 -6.22
N PRO A 610 9.72 16.11 -6.73
CA PRO A 610 9.01 17.08 -5.90
C PRO A 610 8.02 16.40 -4.96
N SER A 611 7.64 17.05 -3.87
CA SER A 611 6.44 16.69 -3.10
C SER A 611 5.21 16.82 -4.00
N THR A 612 4.52 15.72 -4.28
CA THR A 612 3.32 15.75 -5.14
C THR A 612 2.04 15.94 -4.32
N TRP A 613 1.01 16.53 -4.91
CA TRP A 613 -0.27 16.82 -4.26
C TRP A 613 -1.44 16.30 -5.09
N ALA A 614 -2.43 15.71 -4.41
CA ALA A 614 -3.63 15.18 -5.03
C ALA A 614 -4.89 15.55 -4.24
N ARG A 615 -6.03 15.57 -4.95
CA ARG A 615 -7.35 15.77 -4.33
C ARG A 615 -8.07 14.46 -4.06
N PHE A 616 -7.73 13.39 -4.78
CA PHE A 616 -8.35 12.06 -4.63
C PHE A 616 -7.29 11.00 -4.37
N ASP A 617 -7.67 10.05 -3.51
CA ASP A 617 -6.92 8.87 -3.15
C ASP A 617 -6.89 7.83 -4.30
N ARG A 618 -6.02 6.82 -4.17
CA ARG A 618 -5.91 5.66 -5.07
C ARG A 618 -6.02 4.39 -4.23
N ILE A 619 -7.00 3.54 -4.53
CA ILE A 619 -7.21 2.23 -3.88
C ILE A 619 -7.67 1.18 -4.91
N TRP A 620 -7.72 -0.11 -4.54
CA TRP A 620 -8.02 -1.20 -5.49
C TRP A 620 -9.52 -1.37 -5.83
N TYR A 621 -10.39 -0.44 -5.42
CA TYR A 621 -11.84 -0.51 -5.67
C TYR A 621 -12.44 0.89 -5.85
N PRO A 622 -13.51 1.07 -6.67
CA PRO A 622 -14.11 2.39 -6.92
C PRO A 622 -14.64 3.09 -5.65
N HIS A 623 -14.33 4.38 -5.51
CA HIS A 623 -14.78 5.25 -4.42
C HIS A 623 -14.98 6.69 -4.91
N LYS A 624 -15.60 7.54 -4.07
CA LYS A 624 -15.97 8.94 -4.39
C LYS A 624 -14.76 9.91 -4.49
N GLY A 625 -13.55 9.40 -4.64
CA GLY A 625 -12.29 10.15 -4.59
C GLY A 625 -11.65 10.23 -3.20
N ILE A 626 -12.40 10.13 -2.11
CA ILE A 626 -11.88 9.93 -0.74
C ILE A 626 -12.73 8.86 -0.05
N LEU A 627 -12.18 8.18 0.96
CA LEU A 627 -12.86 7.15 1.74
C LEU A 627 -13.72 7.79 2.84
N ASP A 628 -14.94 7.29 3.03
CA ASP A 628 -15.87 7.89 3.99
C ASP A 628 -15.36 7.73 5.45
N ASN A 629 -15.41 8.82 6.22
CA ASN A 629 -14.97 8.94 7.63
C ASN A 629 -13.44 8.83 7.90
N THR A 630 -12.57 8.77 6.89
CA THR A 630 -11.12 8.87 7.12
C THR A 630 -10.71 10.31 7.42
N ALA A 631 -9.59 10.49 8.13
CA ALA A 631 -9.01 11.81 8.43
C ALA A 631 -8.15 12.35 7.26
N THR A 632 -8.40 11.91 6.02
CA THR A 632 -7.56 12.26 4.86
C THR A 632 -7.63 13.76 4.57
N PRO A 633 -6.51 14.51 4.60
CA PRO A 633 -6.52 15.94 4.33
C PRO A 633 -6.89 16.24 2.87
N GLN A 634 -7.35 17.47 2.60
CA GLN A 634 -7.90 17.87 1.31
C GLN A 634 -7.39 19.25 0.85
N PRO A 635 -6.53 19.32 -0.19
CA PRO A 635 -5.78 18.21 -0.80
C PRO A 635 -4.81 17.56 0.19
N PHE A 636 -4.28 16.37 -0.15
CA PHE A 636 -3.24 15.70 0.64
C PHE A 636 -1.89 15.70 -0.10
N LEU A 637 -0.82 15.60 0.70
CA LEU A 637 0.52 15.28 0.24
C LEU A 637 0.47 13.87 -0.33
N CYS A 638 0.54 13.77 -1.65
CA CYS A 638 0.32 12.54 -2.39
C CYS A 638 1.62 11.74 -2.47
N PRO A 639 1.62 10.47 -2.00
CA PRO A 639 2.75 9.57 -2.21
C PRO A 639 2.97 9.33 -3.71
N LEU A 640 4.23 9.22 -4.14
CA LEU A 640 4.56 9.25 -5.58
C LEU A 640 3.92 8.08 -6.37
N ASP A 641 3.77 6.92 -5.74
CA ASP A 641 3.17 5.70 -6.31
C ASP A 641 1.65 5.79 -6.52
N HIS A 642 0.97 6.84 -6.03
CA HIS A 642 -0.42 7.12 -6.40
C HIS A 642 -0.53 7.70 -7.82
N ILE A 643 0.57 8.22 -8.38
CA ILE A 643 0.62 8.92 -9.68
C ILE A 643 1.54 8.21 -10.67
N LEU A 644 2.67 7.66 -10.22
CA LEU A 644 3.69 7.03 -11.07
C LEU A 644 3.93 5.55 -10.70
N ASN A 645 4.34 4.75 -11.68
CA ASN A 645 4.76 3.36 -11.46
C ASN A 645 6.23 3.33 -11.03
N VAL A 646 6.49 3.60 -9.75
CA VAL A 646 7.86 3.72 -9.20
C VAL A 646 8.70 2.44 -9.32
N ASP A 647 8.06 1.29 -9.54
CA ASP A 647 8.70 0.02 -9.91
C ASP A 647 9.34 0.08 -11.32
N ARG A 648 8.65 0.69 -12.30
CA ARG A 648 9.16 0.87 -13.68
C ARG A 648 10.21 1.98 -13.76
N MET A 649 10.23 2.89 -12.79
CA MET A 649 11.21 3.99 -12.71
C MET A 649 12.61 3.55 -12.26
N LEU A 650 12.78 2.37 -11.67
CA LEU A 650 14.10 1.92 -11.20
C LEU A 650 15.06 1.62 -12.37
N PRO A 651 16.38 1.86 -12.20
CA PRO A 651 17.40 1.42 -13.15
C PRO A 651 17.30 -0.07 -13.49
N GLY A 652 17.54 -0.42 -14.75
CA GLY A 652 17.47 -1.80 -15.24
C GLY A 652 16.06 -2.39 -15.42
N LYS A 653 14.97 -1.66 -15.10
CA LYS A 653 13.59 -2.15 -15.28
C LYS A 653 12.97 -1.87 -16.65
N LEU A 654 13.62 -1.06 -17.48
CA LEU A 654 13.27 -0.80 -18.88
C LEU A 654 14.60 -0.71 -19.68
N PRO A 655 14.85 -1.58 -20.68
CA PRO A 655 16.10 -1.64 -21.45
C PRO A 655 16.53 -0.30 -22.07
N GLU A 656 17.82 0.02 -22.05
CA GLU A 656 18.29 1.33 -22.54
C GLU A 656 18.37 1.40 -24.07
N GLU A 657 18.44 0.24 -24.72
CA GLU A 657 18.39 0.05 -26.16
C GLU A 657 17.07 0.57 -26.75
N GLU A 658 15.96 0.34 -26.05
CA GLU A 658 14.60 0.73 -26.46
C GLU A 658 14.14 2.03 -25.78
N PHE A 659 14.34 2.14 -24.47
CA PHE A 659 13.83 3.23 -23.64
C PHE A 659 14.85 4.35 -23.40
N GLY A 660 16.05 4.26 -23.96
CA GLY A 660 17.12 5.24 -23.73
C GLY A 660 17.69 5.16 -22.30
N PRO A 661 18.60 6.05 -21.91
CA PRO A 661 19.23 6.00 -20.60
C PRO A 661 18.19 6.05 -19.46
N ALA A 662 18.41 5.24 -18.41
CA ALA A 662 17.63 5.32 -17.19
C ALA A 662 17.78 6.70 -16.52
N VAL A 663 16.77 7.11 -15.77
CA VAL A 663 16.79 8.37 -15.01
C VAL A 663 16.70 8.05 -13.53
N PRO A 664 17.84 7.97 -12.80
CA PRO A 664 17.84 7.71 -11.37
C PRO A 664 17.07 8.81 -10.62
N PHE A 665 16.34 8.44 -9.58
CA PHE A 665 15.54 9.38 -8.80
C PHE A 665 15.68 9.18 -7.28
N ARG A 666 15.20 10.16 -6.53
CA ARG A 666 15.05 10.17 -5.06
C ARG A 666 13.68 10.70 -4.66
N GLU A 667 13.23 10.32 -3.48
CA GLU A 667 12.06 10.86 -2.78
C GLU A 667 12.15 12.38 -2.52
N TYR A 668 11.01 13.00 -2.24
CA TYR A 668 10.95 14.46 -2.00
C TYR A 668 11.65 14.91 -0.72
N SER A 669 11.67 14.06 0.31
CA SER A 669 12.32 14.31 1.60
C SER A 669 13.82 13.97 1.62
N PHE A 670 14.40 13.58 0.48
CA PHE A 670 15.82 13.23 0.37
C PHE A 670 16.71 14.36 0.89
N LEU A 671 16.44 15.60 0.48
CA LEU A 671 17.22 16.78 0.89
C LEU A 671 17.06 17.15 2.38
N ASP A 672 16.00 16.69 3.04
CA ASP A 672 15.80 16.85 4.49
C ASP A 672 16.51 15.75 5.28
N ASN A 673 16.74 14.57 4.68
CA ASN A 673 17.32 13.41 5.35
C ASN A 673 18.70 13.73 5.96
N PRO A 674 18.92 13.52 7.28
CA PRO A 674 20.19 13.89 7.92
C PRO A 674 21.40 13.11 7.40
N ARG A 675 21.19 11.99 6.68
CA ARG A 675 22.27 11.18 6.08
C ARG A 675 22.85 11.77 4.78
N VAL A 676 22.18 12.76 4.15
CA VAL A 676 22.74 13.46 2.98
C VAL A 676 24.01 14.24 3.37
N PRO A 677 25.17 14.01 2.71
CA PRO A 677 26.42 14.64 3.08
C PRO A 677 26.36 16.17 3.07
N LYS A 678 27.05 16.78 4.05
CA LYS A 678 27.16 18.24 4.15
C LYS A 678 27.76 18.84 2.89
N ASP A 679 28.73 18.18 2.29
CA ASP A 679 29.45 18.64 1.09
C ASP A 679 28.55 18.66 -0.16
N LEU A 680 27.58 17.72 -0.25
CA LEU A 680 26.55 17.74 -1.30
C LEU A 680 25.60 18.92 -1.10
N ARG A 681 25.13 19.16 0.14
CA ARG A 681 24.29 20.32 0.48
C ARG A 681 25.03 21.65 0.29
N ALA A 682 26.34 21.67 0.54
CA ALA A 682 27.19 22.86 0.40
C ALA A 682 27.44 23.22 -1.06
N SER A 683 27.67 22.25 -1.95
CA SER A 683 27.89 22.49 -3.38
C SER A 683 26.57 22.67 -4.14
N LYS A 684 25.88 23.78 -3.85
CA LYS A 684 24.60 24.17 -4.47
C LYS A 684 24.75 25.27 -5.53
N LEU A 685 24.33 24.96 -6.76
CA LEU A 685 24.04 25.93 -7.81
C LEU A 685 22.52 26.20 -7.87
N SER A 686 22.12 27.46 -7.80
CA SER A 686 20.71 27.87 -7.89
C SER A 686 20.41 28.40 -9.30
N VAL A 687 19.44 27.85 -10.02
CA VAL A 687 19.12 28.22 -11.40
C VAL A 687 17.84 29.07 -11.42
N ARG A 688 17.97 30.36 -11.73
CA ARG A 688 16.87 31.31 -11.88
C ARG A 688 16.45 31.43 -13.34
N LEU A 689 15.15 31.31 -13.61
CA LEU A 689 14.63 31.47 -14.97
C LEU A 689 14.39 32.95 -15.33
N CYS A 690 14.73 33.33 -16.56
CA CYS A 690 14.39 34.63 -17.13
C CYS A 690 13.66 34.51 -18.47
N ASN A 691 12.82 35.51 -18.76
CA ASN A 691 12.18 35.68 -20.06
C ASN A 691 13.09 36.54 -20.95
N SER A 692 13.23 36.19 -22.23
CA SER A 692 14.14 36.85 -23.18
C SER A 692 13.86 38.34 -23.46
N THR A 693 12.75 38.87 -22.96
CA THR A 693 12.37 40.30 -23.01
C THR A 693 12.72 41.08 -21.74
N SER A 694 13.29 40.44 -20.72
CA SER A 694 13.68 41.09 -19.46
C SER A 694 15.11 41.66 -19.57
N PRO A 695 15.38 42.90 -19.10
CA PRO A 695 16.74 43.48 -19.14
C PRO A 695 17.79 42.61 -18.43
N ASP A 696 17.41 41.97 -17.33
CA ASP A 696 18.28 41.10 -16.51
C ASP A 696 18.49 39.68 -17.10
N CYS A 697 18.12 39.45 -18.37
CA CYS A 697 18.18 38.14 -19.01
C CYS A 697 19.32 38.08 -20.04
N PRO A 698 20.40 37.30 -19.79
CA PRO A 698 21.59 37.33 -20.64
C PRO A 698 21.33 36.95 -22.11
N ALA A 699 21.91 37.72 -23.03
CA ALA A 699 21.84 37.48 -24.48
C ALA A 699 22.59 36.20 -24.90
N GLU A 700 23.65 35.86 -24.16
CA GLU A 700 24.30 34.56 -24.11
C GLU A 700 24.51 34.22 -22.64
N THR A 701 24.52 32.93 -22.28
CA THR A 701 24.74 32.53 -20.88
C THR A 701 26.22 32.80 -20.53
N ASP A 702 26.50 33.74 -19.64
CA ASP A 702 27.88 34.08 -19.28
C ASP A 702 28.53 32.93 -18.49
N THR A 703 29.33 32.15 -19.19
CA THR A 703 30.19 31.09 -18.66
C THR A 703 31.63 31.56 -18.42
N GLN A 704 31.96 32.81 -18.72
CA GLN A 704 33.32 33.35 -18.69
C GLN A 704 33.63 34.08 -17.38
N ASN A 705 32.64 34.70 -16.74
CA ASN A 705 32.79 35.32 -15.41
C ASN A 705 32.47 34.37 -14.24
N LEU A 706 32.66 33.06 -14.43
CA LEU A 706 32.60 32.10 -13.33
C LEU A 706 33.85 32.25 -12.43
N PRO A 707 33.68 32.45 -11.10
CA PRO A 707 34.79 32.34 -10.16
C PRO A 707 35.43 30.95 -10.27
N ALA A 708 36.74 30.83 -10.03
CA ALA A 708 37.46 29.55 -10.08
C ALA A 708 36.94 28.50 -9.06
N ASP A 709 36.10 28.95 -8.12
CA ASP A 709 35.58 28.23 -6.97
C ASP A 709 34.17 27.64 -7.27
N THR A 710 33.98 27.07 -8.48
CA THR A 710 32.68 26.83 -9.18
C THR A 710 31.64 25.92 -8.49
N HIS A 711 31.83 25.54 -7.23
CA HIS A 711 30.96 24.63 -6.50
C HIS A 711 29.63 25.25 -6.04
N THR A 712 29.49 26.58 -6.04
CA THR A 712 28.29 27.31 -5.58
C THR A 712 27.99 28.56 -6.41
N GLY A 713 26.71 28.97 -6.49
CA GLY A 713 26.36 30.24 -7.12
C GLY A 713 24.88 30.37 -7.52
N THR A 714 24.60 31.38 -8.33
CA THR A 714 23.31 31.55 -9.02
C THR A 714 23.54 31.67 -10.54
N LEU A 715 22.93 30.77 -11.31
CA LEU A 715 22.91 30.79 -12.77
C LEU A 715 21.58 31.39 -13.25
N VAL A 716 21.63 32.39 -14.13
CA VAL A 716 20.42 32.92 -14.80
C VAL A 716 20.28 32.22 -16.16
N LEU A 717 19.11 31.60 -16.38
CA LEU A 717 18.87 30.69 -17.50
C LEU A 717 17.61 31.09 -18.27
N ARG A 718 17.68 31.07 -19.61
CA ARG A 718 16.55 31.44 -20.49
C ARG A 718 15.52 30.32 -20.57
N ARG A 719 14.24 30.67 -20.52
CA ARG A 719 13.16 29.72 -20.88
C ARG A 719 13.27 29.28 -22.34
N GLY A 720 12.86 28.04 -22.63
CA GLY A 720 12.81 27.47 -23.98
C GLY A 720 14.14 26.93 -24.51
N MET A 721 15.12 26.66 -23.65
CA MET A 721 16.43 26.17 -24.09
C MET A 721 16.36 24.72 -24.61
N ARG A 722 17.05 24.47 -25.72
CA ARG A 722 17.15 23.17 -26.37
C ARG A 722 18.26 22.33 -25.76
N GLU A 723 18.21 21.03 -26.01
CA GLU A 723 19.11 20.01 -25.45
C GLU A 723 20.60 20.40 -25.48
N LYS A 724 21.12 20.82 -26.65
CA LYS A 724 22.53 21.20 -26.81
C LYS A 724 22.89 22.43 -25.99
N GLN A 725 22.03 23.45 -26.02
CA GLN A 725 22.23 24.69 -25.26
C GLN A 725 22.28 24.45 -23.76
N ILE A 726 21.50 23.48 -23.26
CA ILE A 726 21.54 23.02 -21.86
C ILE A 726 22.86 22.30 -21.58
N ARG A 727 23.26 21.36 -22.43
CA ARG A 727 24.53 20.61 -22.29
C ARG A 727 25.75 21.56 -22.25
N GLU A 728 25.83 22.48 -23.20
CA GLU A 728 26.86 23.52 -23.32
C GLU A 728 26.88 24.46 -22.10
N THR A 729 25.70 24.90 -21.63
CA THR A 729 25.58 25.79 -20.45
C THR A 729 26.06 25.13 -19.17
N PHE A 730 25.83 23.82 -18.99
CA PHE A 730 26.15 23.10 -17.74
C PHE A 730 27.51 22.38 -17.73
N GLU A 731 28.26 22.38 -18.84
CA GLU A 731 29.57 21.71 -18.97
C GLU A 731 30.58 22.19 -17.89
N GLY A 732 30.67 23.51 -17.68
CA GLY A 732 31.51 24.14 -16.65
C GLY A 732 31.09 23.86 -15.20
N TYR A 733 29.92 23.25 -14.98
CA TYR A 733 29.35 22.95 -13.66
C TYR A 733 29.36 21.45 -13.32
N SER A 734 30.15 20.66 -14.05
CA SER A 734 30.34 19.21 -13.81
C SER A 734 30.74 18.86 -12.37
N LEU A 735 31.47 19.76 -11.68
CA LEU A 735 31.91 19.60 -10.28
C LEU A 735 30.87 20.05 -9.22
N VAL A 736 29.72 20.60 -9.63
CA VAL A 736 28.62 20.95 -8.70
C VAL A 736 27.91 19.68 -8.27
N LYS A 737 27.70 19.45 -6.96
CA LYS A 737 26.94 18.27 -6.50
C LYS A 737 25.42 18.44 -6.55
N TRP A 738 24.90 19.65 -6.35
CA TRP A 738 23.46 19.93 -6.35
C TRP A 738 23.09 21.12 -7.25
N ILE A 739 22.22 20.89 -8.22
CA ILE A 739 21.62 21.94 -9.05
C ILE A 739 20.13 22.06 -8.68
N GLU A 740 19.69 23.22 -8.20
CA GLU A 740 18.28 23.50 -7.89
C GLU A 740 17.69 24.49 -8.89
N PHE A 741 16.59 24.13 -9.55
CA PHE A 741 15.86 25.04 -10.43
C PHE A 741 14.75 25.78 -9.66
N SER A 742 14.69 27.10 -9.80
CA SER A 742 13.64 27.93 -9.20
C SER A 742 12.23 27.60 -9.74
N SER A 743 12.16 27.01 -10.92
CA SER A 743 10.97 26.36 -11.50
C SER A 743 11.41 25.46 -12.65
N MET A 744 10.60 24.46 -13.00
CA MET A 744 10.76 23.67 -14.23
C MET A 744 9.82 24.12 -15.37
N GLU A 745 8.99 25.13 -15.13
CA GLU A 745 8.05 25.65 -16.13
C GLU A 745 8.79 26.27 -17.33
N GLY A 746 8.67 25.63 -18.50
CA GLY A 746 9.22 26.17 -19.75
C GLY A 746 10.75 26.26 -19.79
N VAL A 747 11.47 25.55 -18.91
CA VAL A 747 12.94 25.42 -18.98
C VAL A 747 13.34 24.79 -20.31
N PHE A 748 12.76 23.63 -20.59
CA PHE A 748 13.11 22.78 -21.71
C PHE A 748 12.27 23.10 -22.96
N GLY A 749 12.92 23.56 -24.02
CA GLY A 749 12.33 23.85 -25.34
C GLY A 749 12.34 22.67 -26.32
N GLY A 750 12.78 21.48 -25.88
CA GLY A 750 12.75 20.24 -26.66
C GLY A 750 14.12 19.74 -27.13
N TRP A 751 14.11 18.51 -27.62
CA TRP A 751 15.30 17.73 -27.96
C TRP A 751 15.91 18.12 -29.30
N ASP A 752 17.24 18.01 -29.40
CA ASP A 752 18.00 18.14 -30.65
C ASP A 752 18.26 16.75 -31.28
N ASP A 753 18.55 15.73 -30.47
CA ASP A 753 18.54 14.32 -30.89
C ASP A 753 17.09 13.77 -30.91
N LYS A 754 16.65 13.29 -32.08
CA LYS A 754 15.29 12.79 -32.30
C LYS A 754 15.09 11.32 -31.94
N GLU A 755 16.15 10.51 -31.94
CA GLU A 755 16.05 9.14 -31.42
C GLU A 755 16.09 9.17 -29.88
N LEU A 756 16.92 10.03 -29.27
CA LEU A 756 16.87 10.25 -27.82
C LEU A 756 15.51 10.81 -27.37
N GLU A 757 14.92 11.76 -28.12
CA GLU A 757 13.55 12.24 -27.87
C GLU A 757 12.52 11.10 -27.88
N LYS A 758 12.54 10.27 -28.92
CA LYS A 758 11.62 9.14 -29.10
C LYS A 758 11.73 8.17 -27.93
N LYS A 759 12.95 7.74 -27.59
CA LYS A 759 13.24 6.81 -26.48
C LYS A 759 12.85 7.40 -25.11
N PHE A 760 13.22 8.65 -24.84
CA PHE A 760 12.84 9.36 -23.62
C PHE A 760 11.31 9.45 -23.46
N ARG A 761 10.58 9.77 -24.54
CA ARG A 761 9.12 9.83 -24.52
C ARG A 761 8.50 8.44 -24.31
N TRP A 762 9.10 7.39 -24.85
CA TRP A 762 8.71 5.99 -24.61
C TRP A 762 8.84 5.58 -23.14
N ARG A 763 9.99 5.90 -22.53
CA ARG A 763 10.30 5.72 -21.11
C ARG A 763 9.33 6.50 -20.21
N LEU A 764 9.11 7.78 -20.48
CA LEU A 764 8.27 8.63 -19.63
C LEU A 764 6.82 8.18 -19.64
N ARG A 765 6.26 7.79 -20.78
CA ARG A 765 4.91 7.21 -20.80
C ARG A 765 4.84 6.03 -19.81
N HIS A 766 5.80 5.08 -19.86
CA HIS A 766 5.86 3.88 -18.99
C HIS A 766 5.96 4.17 -17.49
N TYR A 767 6.30 5.40 -17.10
CA TYR A 767 6.32 5.83 -15.70
C TYR A 767 4.92 6.23 -15.17
N THR A 768 3.90 6.40 -16.00
CA THR A 768 2.56 6.84 -15.56
C THR A 768 1.70 5.73 -14.97
N GLY A 769 1.12 5.97 -13.78
CA GLY A 769 0.16 5.08 -13.14
C GLY A 769 -1.29 5.38 -13.54
N ILE A 770 -2.22 4.89 -12.72
CA ILE A 770 -3.67 5.06 -12.89
C ILE A 770 -4.31 5.74 -11.69
N TRP A 771 -5.30 6.60 -11.95
CA TRP A 771 -6.36 6.86 -10.98
C TRP A 771 -7.47 5.82 -11.15
N CYS A 772 -7.67 5.01 -10.13
CA CYS A 772 -8.33 3.70 -10.15
C CYS A 772 -9.86 3.67 -10.31
N CYS A 773 -10.54 4.80 -10.14
CA CYS A 773 -11.75 4.80 -9.31
C CYS A 773 -12.96 5.54 -9.88
N VAL A 774 -13.21 5.36 -11.18
CA VAL A 774 -14.51 5.60 -11.82
C VAL A 774 -15.44 4.43 -11.54
N HIS A 775 -16.73 4.68 -11.28
CA HIS A 775 -17.77 3.65 -11.26
C HIS A 775 -18.17 3.25 -12.71
N ALA A 776 -17.22 2.67 -13.45
CA ALA A 776 -17.35 2.25 -14.84
C ALA A 776 -16.52 0.98 -15.11
N HIS A 777 -16.60 0.45 -16.33
CA HIS A 777 -15.67 -0.56 -16.86
C HIS A 777 -15.17 -0.13 -18.24
N PRO A 778 -13.84 -0.01 -18.45
CA PRO A 778 -12.80 -0.05 -17.42
C PRO A 778 -12.96 1.04 -16.34
N GLY A 779 -12.48 0.73 -15.13
CA GLY A 779 -12.76 1.53 -13.94
C GLY A 779 -11.78 2.68 -13.70
N HIS A 780 -10.72 2.79 -14.47
CA HIS A 780 -9.58 3.65 -14.16
C HIS A 780 -9.26 4.65 -15.28
N ILE A 781 -8.39 5.61 -14.98
CA ILE A 781 -7.93 6.66 -15.90
C ILE A 781 -6.40 6.74 -15.78
N TYR A 782 -5.70 6.59 -16.90
CA TYR A 782 -4.26 6.78 -16.93
C TYR A 782 -3.88 8.26 -16.75
N TYR A 783 -2.85 8.50 -15.93
CA TYR A 783 -2.14 9.78 -16.00
C TYR A 783 -1.33 9.84 -17.30
N ASN A 784 -1.03 11.03 -17.80
CA ASN A 784 -0.29 11.18 -19.06
C ASN A 784 0.68 12.37 -18.96
N PHE A 785 1.99 12.12 -19.05
CA PHE A 785 3.00 13.20 -19.10
C PHE A 785 2.84 14.12 -20.32
N PHE A 786 2.13 13.71 -21.36
CA PHE A 786 1.93 14.42 -22.62
C PHE A 786 0.48 14.88 -22.82
N TRP A 787 -0.26 15.05 -21.71
CA TRP A 787 -1.66 15.52 -21.72
C TRP A 787 -1.86 16.86 -22.43
N ASP A 788 -0.85 17.75 -22.40
CA ASP A 788 -0.88 19.09 -23.00
C ASP A 788 -0.53 19.11 -24.48
N GLU A 789 -0.08 17.97 -25.03
CA GLU A 789 0.16 17.78 -26.46
C GLU A 789 -1.04 17.11 -27.16
N VAL A 790 -1.98 16.54 -26.41
CA VAL A 790 -3.17 15.86 -26.95
C VAL A 790 -4.34 16.86 -27.10
N PRO A 791 -4.82 17.14 -28.33
CA PRO A 791 -5.90 18.11 -28.53
C PRO A 791 -7.19 17.73 -27.80
N ASN A 792 -7.74 18.69 -27.03
CA ASN A 792 -8.96 18.51 -26.24
C ASN A 792 -8.92 17.37 -25.19
N TRP A 793 -7.73 16.98 -24.71
CA TRP A 793 -7.57 15.94 -23.69
C TRP A 793 -8.46 16.15 -22.46
N LYS A 794 -9.06 15.06 -21.96
CA LYS A 794 -9.93 15.04 -20.78
C LYS A 794 -9.65 13.77 -19.96
N PRO A 795 -9.74 13.83 -18.63
CA PRO A 795 -9.73 12.63 -17.80
C PRO A 795 -11.03 11.86 -18.04
N ARG A 796 -10.92 10.71 -18.70
CA ARG A 796 -12.00 9.76 -18.96
C ARG A 796 -11.47 8.34 -18.74
N PRO A 797 -12.31 7.38 -18.31
CA PRO A 797 -11.96 5.98 -18.50
C PRO A 797 -11.86 5.68 -20.00
N PRO A 798 -11.02 4.72 -20.41
CA PRO A 798 -11.01 4.18 -21.76
C PRO A 798 -12.40 3.70 -22.21
N GLU A 799 -12.72 3.82 -23.50
CA GLU A 799 -14.04 3.44 -24.03
C GLU A 799 -14.10 1.96 -24.46
N ASN A 800 -12.95 1.27 -24.55
CA ASN A 800 -12.80 -0.14 -24.95
C ASN A 800 -11.44 -0.73 -24.50
N ALA A 801 -11.26 -2.05 -24.63
CA ALA A 801 -10.05 -2.76 -24.18
C ALA A 801 -8.76 -2.32 -24.91
N SER A 802 -8.83 -1.98 -26.20
CA SER A 802 -7.69 -1.44 -26.96
C SER A 802 -7.28 -0.02 -26.53
N GLU A 803 -8.16 0.70 -25.83
CA GLU A 803 -7.83 1.94 -25.12
C GLU A 803 -7.49 1.71 -23.64
N ASP A 804 -7.74 0.51 -23.09
CA ASP A 804 -7.48 0.12 -21.69
C ASP A 804 -6.00 -0.22 -21.43
N HIS A 805 -5.15 0.27 -22.33
CA HIS A 805 -3.71 0.31 -22.23
C HIS A 805 -3.30 1.76 -22.48
N PRO A 806 -2.28 2.30 -21.77
CA PRO A 806 -1.60 3.50 -22.26
C PRO A 806 -1.06 3.18 -23.65
N ALA A 807 -1.02 4.17 -24.54
CA ALA A 807 -0.56 3.96 -25.91
C ALA A 807 0.94 3.56 -25.96
N TRP A 808 1.16 2.24 -25.89
CA TRP A 808 2.40 1.47 -26.08
C TRP A 808 2.51 0.88 -27.49
N GLU A 809 1.56 1.22 -28.36
CA GLU A 809 1.43 0.76 -29.75
C GLU A 809 1.12 1.99 -30.64
#